data_AF-A0A6B4JQN2-F1
#
_entry.id   AF-A0A6B4JQN2-F1
#
_cell.length_a   1.000
_cell.length_b   1.000
_cell.length_c   1.000
_cell.angle_alpha   90.00
_cell.angle_beta   90.00
_cell.angle_gamma   90.00
#
_symmetry.space_group_name_H-M   'P 1'
#
loop_
_entity.id
_entity.type
_entity.pdbx_description
1 polymer ?
#
loop_
_entity_poly.entity_id
_entity_poly.type
_entity_poly.pdbx_seq_one_letter_code
_entity_poly.pdbx_strand_id
1 'polypeptide(L)'
;MNKKTKLADILAEKGLPINFQFGGEAPEEMTKREINKEPTPRAKRLREIYYDTLSTANTEFPYWYNRRWNELEGEVDVVRRAESLKCAYSHLTPNIIPGEKLVMQKTNYYRGSFPMPWLSEGFFVAKEDELYKEALNRGSASAGELSKFGTGGGNVTKSFGNVVSIAGKFGMRQEEIPVLVKLAKEWVNRSVDDLGHKYEQMVPDYEIKENIMKSLICMFDSGFTLPQGREVVNYYYPLQYGFDGLIDMAVECKKKVAGNADGDGLVGMERLYFYEAVKITLEGIQNWILNYEKHARDLALIEKNEFQKEEYIEIADCLGWIAHKQPRTFREALQLTYIIHIAVINEDAISGLSPGRVGQVLYPWFKQDIENGRITEKEVLELLELHRVKFTCIDCFASTGVVGGVLSGNTFNNLTLGGLKKDGSSAANRLEYLIVEAGITCATPQPTLSCFYDEKLPEDFLLKCIECDKTGSGYPAWMNNRGAIEFMMNQYGDEGMTIEEARSVAIGGCLETSPCTWKELTLNGEKFDIPGGAGQPTSVGVHFIANPKVLELVLTNGKDYRTNLQVYPEHNRKLETFEEIVNQFKEYYELTCDVLAKTNNIQHDIWRKKNMSIVNSLLKPNCLDVGQHIGNLGYRFNATYNVESCGTINTINSLASLKKLVYDDKKYTLDEMREAILNNFGFKTAEEIGSYSLADQEKAGISSKYDDIYGDCLLAPKYGNDDPYVDSILKDYEDWFCDVCHNYESLYGKKMYACQISVSTHGAQGAATLATTDGRLAGTTYADGSMSAYPGTDKNGPYALFTSATVWDHSKSQNSQMNLKIHPSAIKGIEGSKKLLDLTRSYMRKGGYHIQYNVVDSKVLKEAQVKPESYRDLMVRVAGFTQYWCEIGKPIQDEVISRTEYEGV
;
A
#
# COMPACT_ATOMS: atom_id res chain seq x y z
N MET A 1 25.10 -15.74 -36.18
CA MET A 1 24.19 -15.13 -35.18
C MET A 1 22.84 -15.78 -35.37
N ASN A 2 22.40 -16.68 -34.49
CA ASN A 2 21.04 -17.22 -34.56
C ASN A 2 20.06 -16.06 -34.33
N LYS A 3 19.14 -15.84 -35.28
CA LYS A 3 18.08 -14.84 -35.16
C LYS A 3 17.23 -15.22 -33.94
N LYS A 4 17.26 -14.40 -32.89
CA LYS A 4 16.39 -14.57 -31.72
C LYS A 4 14.95 -14.55 -32.22
N THR A 5 14.21 -15.62 -31.97
CA THR A 5 12.81 -15.74 -32.39
C THR A 5 11.94 -15.43 -31.18
N LYS A 6 11.38 -14.22 -31.13
CA LYS A 6 10.52 -13.77 -30.01
C LYS A 6 9.12 -14.35 -30.15
N LEU A 7 8.41 -14.49 -29.04
CA LEU A 7 7.03 -14.96 -29.01
C LEU A 7 6.11 -14.09 -29.87
N ALA A 8 6.21 -12.76 -29.76
CA ALA A 8 5.39 -11.85 -30.54
C ALA A 8 5.55 -12.07 -32.05
N ASP A 9 6.78 -12.33 -32.52
CA ASP A 9 7.06 -12.60 -33.93
C ASP A 9 6.42 -13.92 -34.38
N ILE A 10 6.55 -14.99 -33.57
CA ILE A 10 5.96 -16.32 -33.84
C ILE A 10 4.44 -16.20 -33.97
N LEU A 11 3.81 -15.48 -33.05
CA LEU A 11 2.36 -15.33 -33.02
C LEU A 11 1.86 -14.46 -34.17
N ALA A 12 2.58 -13.39 -34.53
CA ALA A 12 2.27 -12.57 -35.70
C ALA A 12 2.34 -13.38 -37.01
N GLU A 13 3.38 -14.22 -37.18
CA GLU A 13 3.50 -15.12 -38.35
C GLU A 13 2.33 -16.13 -38.44
N LYS A 14 1.73 -16.50 -37.32
CA LYS A 14 0.54 -17.37 -37.23
C LYS A 14 -0.80 -16.61 -37.33
N GLY A 15 -0.78 -15.30 -37.57
CA GLY A 15 -1.99 -14.47 -37.66
C GLY A 15 -2.67 -14.18 -36.31
N LEU A 16 -1.94 -14.33 -35.20
CA LEU A 16 -2.41 -14.13 -33.82
C LEU A 16 -1.56 -13.09 -33.07
N PRO A 17 -1.33 -11.88 -33.61
CA PRO A 17 -0.41 -10.92 -33.00
C PRO A 17 -0.80 -10.63 -31.54
N ILE A 18 0.19 -10.59 -30.64
CA ILE A 18 -0.01 -10.00 -29.30
C ILE A 18 -0.16 -8.50 -29.53
N ASN A 19 -1.41 -8.04 -29.57
CA ASN A 19 -1.71 -6.62 -29.65
C ASN A 19 -1.97 -6.09 -28.24
N PHE A 20 -1.19 -5.09 -27.84
CA PHE A 20 -1.41 -4.34 -26.62
C PHE A 20 -2.16 -3.02 -26.89
N GLN A 21 -2.89 -2.94 -28.01
CA GLN A 21 -3.70 -1.79 -28.40
C GLN A 21 -5.13 -2.24 -28.66
N PHE A 22 -6.10 -1.42 -28.24
CA PHE A 22 -7.51 -1.63 -28.51
C PHE A 22 -8.23 -0.34 -28.89
N GLY A 23 -9.21 -0.44 -29.81
CA GLY A 23 -10.16 0.64 -30.10
C GLY A 23 -9.65 1.74 -31.02
N GLY A 24 -8.49 1.57 -31.68
CA GLY A 24 -7.92 2.53 -32.61
C GLY A 24 -6.56 2.10 -33.18
N GLU A 25 -5.88 3.07 -33.82
CA GLU A 25 -4.43 3.06 -34.03
C GLU A 25 -3.82 4.32 -33.39
N ALA A 26 -2.81 4.16 -32.52
CA ALA A 26 -2.09 5.29 -31.94
C ALA A 26 -1.39 6.09 -33.06
N PRO A 27 -1.30 7.43 -32.94
CA PRO A 27 -0.50 8.24 -33.84
C PRO A 27 0.92 7.69 -33.97
N GLU A 28 1.60 7.79 -35.12
CA GLU A 28 2.99 7.30 -35.25
C GLU A 28 3.95 8.06 -34.31
N GLU A 29 3.77 9.37 -34.19
CA GLU A 29 4.55 10.23 -33.29
C GLU A 29 4.18 10.03 -31.82
N MET A 30 5.12 10.37 -30.91
CA MET A 30 4.85 10.32 -29.48
C MET A 30 3.83 11.39 -29.09
N THR A 31 2.77 10.99 -28.39
CA THR A 31 1.73 11.92 -27.95
C THR A 31 1.99 12.40 -26.53
N LYS A 32 2.10 13.72 -26.36
CA LYS A 32 2.22 14.35 -25.04
C LYS A 32 0.88 14.38 -24.30
N ARG A 33 0.93 14.41 -22.97
CA ARG A 33 -0.22 14.64 -22.10
C ARG A 33 -0.77 16.04 -22.33
N GLU A 34 -2.10 16.19 -22.27
CA GLU A 34 -2.77 17.48 -22.54
C GLU A 34 -2.57 18.49 -21.41
N ILE A 35 -2.64 18.02 -20.16
CA ILE A 35 -2.55 18.90 -18.98
C ILE A 35 -1.09 18.99 -18.55
N ASN A 36 -0.56 20.22 -18.58
CA ASN A 36 0.79 20.54 -18.14
C ASN A 36 0.77 21.89 -17.40
N LYS A 37 0.42 21.85 -16.11
CA LYS A 37 0.48 23.03 -15.23
C LYS A 37 1.73 22.95 -14.36
N GLU A 38 2.27 24.12 -14.04
CA GLU A 38 3.44 24.23 -13.16
C GLU A 38 3.01 24.58 -11.74
N PRO A 39 3.75 24.11 -10.71
CA PRO A 39 3.49 24.49 -9.34
C PRO A 39 3.97 25.92 -9.08
N THR A 40 3.65 26.45 -7.90
CA THR A 40 4.22 27.70 -7.42
C THR A 40 5.76 27.64 -7.41
N PRO A 41 6.47 28.78 -7.58
CA PRO A 41 7.94 28.79 -7.62
C PRO A 41 8.60 28.15 -6.40
N ARG A 42 7.99 28.30 -5.22
CA ARG A 42 8.46 27.70 -3.97
C ARG A 42 8.30 26.18 -3.98
N ALA A 43 7.11 25.68 -4.32
CA ALA A 43 6.87 24.24 -4.38
C ALA A 43 7.72 23.56 -5.47
N LYS A 44 7.92 24.24 -6.61
CA LYS A 44 8.85 23.80 -7.67
C LYS A 44 10.25 23.58 -7.13
N ARG A 45 10.83 24.58 -6.47
CA ARG A 45 12.19 24.53 -5.91
C ARG A 45 12.34 23.42 -4.86
N LEU A 46 11.39 23.25 -3.96
CA LEU A 46 11.45 22.20 -2.94
C LEU A 46 11.29 20.80 -3.55
N ARG A 47 10.49 20.66 -4.60
CA ARG A 47 10.41 19.42 -5.39
C ARG A 47 11.70 19.13 -6.15
N GLU A 48 12.38 20.14 -6.69
CA GLU A 48 13.69 19.99 -7.32
C GLU A 48 14.74 19.52 -6.30
N ILE A 49 14.73 20.05 -5.07
CA ILE A 49 15.56 19.53 -3.98
C ILE A 49 15.24 18.05 -3.70
N TYR A 50 13.96 17.66 -3.67
CA TYR A 50 13.57 16.26 -3.53
C TYR A 50 14.20 15.38 -4.64
N TYR A 51 14.22 15.85 -5.90
CA TYR A 51 14.78 15.08 -7.02
C TYR A 51 16.26 14.72 -6.84
N ASP A 52 17.01 15.61 -6.19
CA ASP A 52 18.44 15.45 -5.89
C ASP A 52 18.71 14.74 -4.56
N THR A 53 17.66 14.42 -3.79
CA THR A 53 17.80 13.71 -2.50
C THR A 53 17.74 12.20 -2.63
N LEU A 54 18.57 11.53 -1.83
CA LEU A 54 18.61 10.08 -1.72
C LEU A 54 17.77 9.61 -0.52
N SER A 55 17.09 8.47 -0.67
CA SER A 55 16.48 7.74 0.45
C SER A 55 17.58 7.35 1.45
N THR A 56 17.47 7.88 2.67
CA THR A 56 18.53 7.84 3.67
C THR A 56 18.02 7.24 4.98
N ALA A 57 18.76 6.26 5.52
CA ALA A 57 18.50 5.70 6.84
C ALA A 57 19.53 6.22 7.86
N ASN A 58 19.09 6.50 9.09
CA ASN A 58 19.96 6.85 10.20
C ASN A 58 19.60 6.08 11.47
N THR A 59 20.35 6.31 12.54
CA THR A 59 20.26 5.59 13.81
C THR A 59 19.78 6.43 14.99
N GLU A 60 19.45 7.72 14.79
CA GLU A 60 19.12 8.65 15.87
C GLU A 60 17.88 8.22 16.67
N PHE A 61 16.75 8.01 15.99
CA PHE A 61 15.52 7.53 16.63
C PHE A 61 15.73 6.17 17.33
N PRO A 62 16.20 5.11 16.65
CA PRO A 62 16.32 3.80 17.29
C PRO A 62 17.38 3.78 18.40
N TYR A 63 18.42 4.61 18.33
CA TYR A 63 19.38 4.76 19.42
C TYR A 63 18.70 5.24 20.71
N TRP A 64 17.96 6.36 20.63
CA TRP A 64 17.31 6.94 21.81
C TRP A 64 16.19 6.07 22.34
N TYR A 65 15.39 5.48 21.45
CA TYR A 65 14.36 4.52 21.82
C TYR A 65 14.97 3.32 22.58
N ASN A 66 15.97 2.67 22.00
CA ASN A 66 16.60 1.47 22.56
C ASN A 66 17.30 1.76 23.88
N ARG A 67 18.03 2.88 23.97
CA ARG A 67 18.70 3.29 25.20
C ARG A 67 17.70 3.41 26.35
N ARG A 68 16.63 4.17 26.15
CA ARG A 68 15.62 4.38 27.19
C ARG A 68 14.87 3.09 27.53
N TRP A 69 14.62 2.26 26.52
CA TRP A 69 13.99 0.96 26.72
C TRP A 69 14.82 0.09 27.67
N ASN A 70 16.13 -0.02 27.45
CA ASN A 70 17.02 -0.82 28.30
C ASN A 70 17.20 -0.22 29.70
N GLU A 71 17.21 1.11 29.84
CA GLU A 71 17.25 1.79 31.16
C GLU A 71 16.02 1.48 32.04
N LEU A 72 14.89 1.11 31.43
CA LEU A 72 13.60 0.86 32.08
C LEU A 72 13.25 -0.64 32.15
N GLU A 73 14.24 -1.52 32.25
CA GLU A 73 13.97 -2.95 32.46
C GLU A 73 13.17 -3.18 33.75
N GLY A 74 12.06 -3.91 33.63
CA GLY A 74 11.12 -4.19 34.73
C GLY A 74 9.95 -3.21 34.84
N GLU A 75 9.92 -2.13 34.05
CA GLU A 75 8.75 -1.25 33.94
C GLU A 75 7.59 -1.95 33.20
N VAL A 76 6.35 -1.51 33.47
CA VAL A 76 5.15 -1.96 32.73
C VAL A 76 5.33 -1.67 31.24
N ASP A 77 5.17 -2.67 30.38
CA ASP A 77 5.52 -2.60 28.95
C ASP A 77 4.90 -1.39 28.23
N VAL A 78 3.63 -1.05 28.52
CA VAL A 78 2.92 0.11 27.95
C VAL A 78 3.55 1.45 28.35
N VAL A 79 3.97 1.59 29.61
CA VAL A 79 4.66 2.80 30.12
C VAL A 79 6.09 2.85 29.61
N ARG A 80 6.79 1.70 29.61
CA ARG A 80 8.14 1.55 29.07
C ARG A 80 8.20 1.98 27.59
N ARG A 81 7.24 1.52 26.79
CA ARG A 81 7.06 1.91 25.39
C ARG A 81 6.89 3.43 25.25
N ALA A 82 6.01 4.04 26.03
CA ALA A 82 5.77 5.47 26.00
C ALA A 82 7.00 6.31 26.40
N GLU A 83 7.71 5.91 27.45
CA GLU A 83 8.95 6.57 27.88
C GLU A 83 10.04 6.49 26.80
N SER A 84 10.18 5.34 26.14
CA SER A 84 11.11 5.18 25.02
C SER A 84 10.74 6.02 23.81
N LEU A 85 9.45 6.09 23.46
CA LEU A 85 8.95 6.99 22.41
C LEU A 85 9.21 8.45 22.76
N LYS A 86 8.89 8.87 23.99
CA LYS A 86 9.17 10.22 24.48
C LYS A 86 10.64 10.58 24.36
N CYS A 87 11.52 9.66 24.78
CA CYS A 87 12.96 9.85 24.65
C CYS A 87 13.36 10.02 23.18
N ALA A 88 12.90 9.14 22.29
CA ALA A 88 13.22 9.23 20.87
C ALA A 88 12.77 10.56 20.24
N TYR A 89 11.48 10.93 20.37
CA TYR A 89 10.96 12.19 19.84
C TYR A 89 11.69 13.43 20.37
N SER A 90 11.96 13.46 21.68
CA SER A 90 12.58 14.64 22.33
C SER A 90 14.04 14.87 21.92
N HIS A 91 14.70 13.90 21.29
CA HIS A 91 16.12 13.98 20.94
C HIS A 91 16.38 13.95 19.43
N LEU A 92 15.34 13.94 18.58
CA LEU A 92 15.54 14.03 17.14
C LEU A 92 16.08 15.40 16.74
N THR A 93 17.09 15.40 15.88
CA THR A 93 17.68 16.61 15.31
C THR A 93 16.68 17.29 14.37
N PRO A 94 16.25 18.54 14.65
CA PRO A 94 15.37 19.28 13.75
C PRO A 94 16.14 19.73 12.50
N ASN A 95 15.46 19.73 11.35
CA ASN A 95 16.00 20.29 10.11
C ASN A 95 14.88 20.99 9.32
N ILE A 96 15.10 22.26 8.99
CA ILE A 96 14.17 23.09 8.19
C ILE A 96 14.90 23.50 6.91
N ILE A 97 14.34 23.15 5.76
CA ILE A 97 14.90 23.52 4.46
C ILE A 97 14.46 24.96 4.12
N PRO A 98 15.38 25.86 3.70
CA PRO A 98 15.01 27.23 3.36
C PRO A 98 13.89 27.30 2.32
N GLY A 99 12.82 28.02 2.64
CA GLY A 99 11.62 28.19 1.83
C GLY A 99 10.48 27.23 2.18
N GLU A 100 10.66 26.28 3.10
CA GLU A 100 9.54 25.52 3.65
C GLU A 100 8.58 26.44 4.42
N LYS A 101 7.26 26.20 4.28
CA LYS A 101 6.21 26.77 5.15
C LYS A 101 5.59 25.71 6.07
N LEU A 102 5.54 24.48 5.57
CA LEU A 102 5.22 23.27 6.33
C LEU A 102 6.53 22.54 6.60
N VAL A 103 6.82 22.26 7.87
CA VAL A 103 8.11 21.74 8.33
C VAL A 103 7.96 20.41 9.06
N MET A 104 9.09 19.86 9.52
CA MET A 104 9.25 18.55 10.13
C MET A 104 9.30 17.39 9.13
N GLN A 105 9.93 16.30 9.51
CA GLN A 105 10.04 15.05 8.76
C GLN A 105 10.46 13.93 9.71
N LYS A 106 10.45 12.68 9.25
CA LYS A 106 10.74 11.50 10.09
C LYS A 106 12.11 11.56 10.77
N THR A 107 13.13 12.09 10.08
CA THR A 107 14.51 12.25 10.59
C THR A 107 15.06 13.63 10.23
N ASN A 108 16.36 13.88 10.42
CA ASN A 108 17.01 15.09 9.92
C ASN A 108 17.23 15.10 8.38
N TYR A 109 16.95 13.99 7.67
CA TYR A 109 17.05 13.90 6.21
C TYR A 109 15.70 14.16 5.54
N TYR A 110 15.73 14.74 4.33
CA TYR A 110 14.49 15.05 3.59
C TYR A 110 13.72 13.77 3.24
N ARG A 111 14.39 12.77 2.64
CA ARG A 111 13.88 11.40 2.43
C ARG A 111 14.42 10.46 3.51
N GLY A 112 14.05 10.73 4.75
CA GLY A 112 14.61 10.08 5.93
C GLY A 112 13.77 8.93 6.48
N SER A 113 14.41 7.83 6.86
CA SER A 113 13.81 6.76 7.66
C SER A 113 14.83 6.14 8.62
N PHE A 114 14.44 5.12 9.38
CA PHE A 114 15.31 4.45 10.35
C PHE A 114 14.84 3.00 10.62
N PRO A 115 15.77 2.09 10.98
CA PRO A 115 15.44 0.72 11.34
C PRO A 115 14.75 0.63 12.70
N MET A 116 13.97 -0.42 12.89
CA MET A 116 13.26 -0.71 14.14
C MET A 116 13.62 -2.13 14.61
N PRO A 117 14.79 -2.33 15.23
CA PRO A 117 15.29 -3.66 15.60
C PRO A 117 14.41 -4.40 16.61
N TRP A 118 13.53 -3.70 17.34
CA TRP A 118 12.54 -4.31 18.21
C TRP A 118 11.41 -5.03 17.46
N LEU A 119 11.20 -4.72 16.17
CA LEU A 119 10.27 -5.45 15.30
C LEU A 119 10.97 -6.67 14.68
N SER A 120 12.07 -6.43 13.95
CA SER A 120 12.92 -7.46 13.33
C SER A 120 14.32 -6.89 13.16
N GLU A 121 15.36 -7.72 13.28
CA GLU A 121 16.77 -7.32 13.22
C GLU A 121 17.57 -8.01 12.10
N GLY A 122 17.02 -9.05 11.47
CA GLY A 122 17.78 -9.91 10.54
C GLY A 122 18.01 -9.35 9.14
N PHE A 123 17.07 -8.54 8.60
CA PHE A 123 17.10 -8.20 7.16
C PHE A 123 18.04 -7.05 6.76
N PHE A 124 18.54 -6.27 7.72
CA PHE A 124 19.33 -5.06 7.46
C PHE A 124 20.78 -5.12 7.97
N VAL A 125 21.23 -6.28 8.45
CA VAL A 125 22.66 -6.57 8.63
C VAL A 125 23.28 -7.08 7.32
N ALA A 126 24.61 -7.26 7.29
CA ALA A 126 25.30 -7.76 6.10
C ALA A 126 24.78 -9.16 5.71
N LYS A 127 24.78 -9.49 4.41
CA LYS A 127 24.28 -10.80 3.93
C LYS A 127 25.08 -11.98 4.47
N GLU A 128 26.36 -11.73 4.77
CA GLU A 128 27.28 -12.70 5.34
C GLU A 128 27.07 -12.92 6.84
N ASP A 129 26.36 -12.00 7.51
CA ASP A 129 26.04 -12.06 8.93
C ASP A 129 25.07 -13.23 9.21
N GLU A 130 25.21 -13.84 10.39
CA GLU A 130 24.42 -15.01 10.78
C GLU A 130 22.93 -14.66 10.88
N LEU A 131 22.59 -13.45 11.32
CA LEU A 131 21.20 -13.01 11.44
C LEU A 131 20.48 -12.95 10.08
N TYR A 132 21.18 -12.50 9.02
CA TYR A 132 20.61 -12.49 7.67
C TYR A 132 20.40 -13.90 7.13
N LYS A 133 21.38 -14.79 7.36
CA LYS A 133 21.29 -16.19 6.92
C LYS A 133 20.18 -16.94 7.64
N GLU A 134 19.99 -16.67 8.93
CA GLU A 134 18.86 -17.22 9.69
C GLU A 134 17.52 -16.72 9.15
N ALA A 135 17.36 -15.42 8.90
CA ALA A 135 16.15 -14.87 8.28
C ALA A 135 15.85 -15.50 6.91
N LEU A 136 16.88 -15.75 6.09
CA LEU A 136 16.73 -16.46 4.82
C LEU A 136 16.30 -17.92 5.02
N ASN A 137 16.89 -18.62 5.99
CA ASN A 137 16.54 -20.00 6.31
C ASN A 137 15.11 -20.15 6.86
N ARG A 138 14.57 -19.12 7.54
CA ARG A 138 13.18 -19.05 8.01
C ARG A 138 12.18 -18.63 6.92
N GLY A 139 12.66 -18.26 5.72
CA GLY A 139 11.84 -17.77 4.61
C GLY A 139 11.46 -16.29 4.69
N SER A 140 11.70 -15.61 5.82
CA SER A 140 11.32 -14.20 6.03
C SER A 140 12.11 -13.22 5.14
N ALA A 141 13.23 -13.67 4.55
CA ALA A 141 14.00 -12.91 3.56
C ALA A 141 13.86 -13.42 2.11
N SER A 142 13.13 -14.52 1.84
CA SER A 142 13.05 -15.14 0.50
C SER A 142 12.47 -14.21 -0.56
N ALA A 143 11.47 -13.41 -0.20
CA ALA A 143 10.90 -12.37 -1.06
C ALA A 143 11.96 -11.38 -1.59
N GLY A 144 12.99 -11.10 -0.78
CA GLY A 144 14.06 -10.18 -1.13
C GLY A 144 14.95 -10.66 -2.28
N GLU A 145 15.03 -11.97 -2.54
CA GLU A 145 15.86 -12.53 -3.63
C GLU A 145 15.22 -12.33 -5.01
N LEU A 146 13.89 -12.32 -5.06
CA LEU A 146 13.12 -12.18 -6.29
C LEU A 146 12.57 -10.76 -6.50
N SER A 147 12.68 -9.91 -5.49
CA SER A 147 12.31 -8.49 -5.58
C SER A 147 13.39 -7.66 -6.26
N LYS A 148 13.00 -6.78 -7.18
CA LYS A 148 13.91 -5.90 -7.92
C LYS A 148 13.55 -4.43 -7.67
N PHE A 149 14.55 -3.56 -7.54
CA PHE A 149 14.39 -2.11 -7.42
C PHE A 149 14.73 -1.38 -8.71
N GLY A 150 14.15 -0.19 -8.90
CA GLY A 150 14.68 0.79 -9.82
C GLY A 150 15.98 1.36 -9.27
N THR A 151 17.02 1.42 -10.09
CA THR A 151 18.34 1.93 -9.69
C THR A 151 18.50 3.43 -9.90
N GLY A 152 17.44 4.13 -10.33
CA GLY A 152 17.42 5.58 -10.55
C GLY A 152 16.71 6.34 -9.44
N GLY A 153 16.55 7.64 -9.65
CA GLY A 153 15.90 8.53 -8.69
C GLY A 153 16.66 8.62 -7.37
N GLY A 154 15.95 8.51 -6.25
CA GLY A 154 16.55 8.58 -4.90
C GLY A 154 17.00 7.25 -4.29
N ASN A 155 16.79 6.11 -4.95
CA ASN A 155 17.13 4.80 -4.36
C ASN A 155 18.66 4.59 -4.31
N VAL A 156 19.17 4.18 -3.14
CA VAL A 156 20.56 3.77 -2.95
C VAL A 156 20.64 2.25 -2.98
N THR A 157 20.72 1.69 -4.19
CA THR A 157 20.74 0.23 -4.41
C THR A 157 22.15 -0.39 -4.34
N LYS A 158 23.20 0.44 -4.23
CA LYS A 158 24.60 0.03 -4.12
C LYS A 158 25.36 1.02 -3.22
N SER A 159 26.32 0.52 -2.46
CA SER A 159 27.21 1.36 -1.65
C SER A 159 28.15 2.18 -2.55
N PHE A 160 28.45 3.42 -2.15
CA PHE A 160 29.38 4.31 -2.85
C PHE A 160 30.02 5.30 -1.87
N GLY A 161 31.31 5.62 -2.05
CA GLY A 161 32.03 6.50 -1.13
C GLY A 161 31.89 6.03 0.33
N ASN A 162 31.41 6.92 1.21
CA ASN A 162 31.14 6.64 2.62
C ASN A 162 29.66 6.34 2.90
N VAL A 163 28.90 5.90 1.89
CA VAL A 163 27.48 5.53 1.99
C VAL A 163 27.33 4.04 1.72
N VAL A 164 26.70 3.32 2.65
CA VAL A 164 26.39 1.90 2.56
C VAL A 164 24.93 1.72 2.17
N SER A 165 24.65 0.86 1.17
CA SER A 165 23.28 0.49 0.83
C SER A 165 22.75 -0.54 1.83
N ILE A 166 21.63 -0.22 2.45
CA ILE A 166 20.92 -1.05 3.43
C ILE A 166 19.54 -1.42 2.86
N ALA A 167 19.14 -2.68 3.05
CA ALA A 167 17.88 -3.24 2.55
C ALA A 167 17.60 -2.96 1.05
N GLY A 168 18.67 -2.84 0.25
CA GLY A 168 18.60 -2.61 -1.20
C GLY A 168 18.09 -1.24 -1.64
N LYS A 169 17.77 -0.31 -0.72
CA LYS A 169 17.18 1.00 -1.04
C LYS A 169 17.81 2.18 -0.28
N PHE A 170 18.20 2.01 0.97
CA PHE A 170 18.55 3.13 1.85
C PHE A 170 20.05 3.37 1.90
N GLY A 171 20.47 4.62 1.72
CA GLY A 171 21.84 5.03 2.03
C GLY A 171 21.99 5.24 3.52
N MET A 172 22.96 4.60 4.16
CA MET A 172 23.38 4.91 5.52
C MET A 172 24.85 5.32 5.52
N ARG A 173 25.18 6.34 6.31
CA ARG A 173 26.56 6.79 6.44
C ARG A 173 27.40 5.70 7.11
N GLN A 174 28.61 5.45 6.61
CA GLN A 174 29.47 4.35 7.06
C GLN A 174 29.75 4.40 8.57
N GLU A 175 29.87 5.59 9.15
CA GLU A 175 30.08 5.80 10.59
C GLU A 175 28.89 5.40 11.47
N GLU A 176 27.68 5.27 10.91
CA GLU A 176 26.49 4.83 11.66
C GLU A 176 26.33 3.31 11.66
N ILE A 177 27.04 2.59 10.78
CA ILE A 177 26.95 1.13 10.67
C ILE A 177 27.31 0.41 11.97
N PRO A 178 28.36 0.79 12.73
CA PRO A 178 28.62 0.16 14.02
C PRO A 178 27.49 0.35 15.03
N VAL A 179 26.80 1.50 15.00
CA VAL A 179 25.63 1.77 15.85
C VAL A 179 24.47 0.88 15.43
N LEU A 180 24.20 0.78 14.12
CA LEU A 180 23.17 -0.11 13.57
C LEU A 180 23.37 -1.55 14.02
N VAL A 181 24.58 -2.10 13.83
CA VAL A 181 24.90 -3.50 14.17
C VAL A 181 24.78 -3.73 15.68
N LYS A 182 25.22 -2.77 16.50
CA LYS A 182 25.06 -2.86 17.96
C LYS A 182 23.58 -2.90 18.34
N LEU A 183 22.76 -2.01 17.77
CA LEU A 183 21.33 -1.97 18.01
C LEU A 183 20.67 -3.29 17.62
N ALA A 184 20.94 -3.83 16.42
CA ALA A 184 20.40 -5.12 15.97
C ALA A 184 20.72 -6.25 16.97
N LYS A 185 21.99 -6.36 17.39
CA LYS A 185 22.44 -7.42 18.31
C LYS A 185 21.79 -7.38 19.70
N GLU A 186 21.39 -6.20 20.18
CA GLU A 186 20.73 -6.06 21.49
C GLU A 186 19.27 -6.57 21.49
N TRP A 187 18.67 -6.75 20.31
CA TRP A 187 17.29 -7.22 20.14
C TRP A 187 17.14 -8.69 19.74
N VAL A 188 18.26 -9.38 19.49
CA VAL A 188 18.26 -10.82 19.23
C VAL A 188 17.62 -11.58 20.42
N ASN A 189 16.73 -12.52 20.11
CA ASN A 189 15.84 -13.25 21.00
C ASN A 189 14.80 -12.39 21.76
N ARG A 190 14.61 -11.13 21.37
CA ARG A 190 13.72 -10.16 22.04
C ARG A 190 12.78 -9.41 21.10
N SER A 191 13.11 -9.35 19.81
CA SER A 191 12.27 -8.70 18.80
C SER A 191 10.93 -9.42 18.63
N VAL A 192 9.97 -8.73 18.03
CA VAL A 192 8.67 -9.34 17.68
C VAL A 192 8.87 -10.54 16.74
N ASP A 193 9.77 -10.42 15.77
CA ASP A 193 10.17 -11.50 14.86
C ASP A 193 10.69 -12.72 15.62
N ASP A 194 11.73 -12.58 16.45
CA ASP A 194 12.31 -13.71 17.17
C ASP A 194 11.35 -14.35 18.19
N LEU A 195 10.62 -13.54 18.94
CA LEU A 195 9.62 -14.06 19.88
C LEU A 195 8.45 -14.71 19.15
N GLY A 196 7.98 -14.10 18.06
CA GLY A 196 6.96 -14.68 17.19
C GLY A 196 7.40 -16.03 16.66
N HIS A 197 8.59 -16.10 16.06
CA HIS A 197 9.22 -17.31 15.53
C HIS A 197 9.28 -18.43 16.57
N LYS A 198 9.73 -18.13 17.78
CA LYS A 198 9.80 -19.10 18.89
C LYS A 198 8.46 -19.76 19.19
N TYR A 199 7.35 -19.02 19.15
CA TYR A 199 6.03 -19.55 19.50
C TYR A 199 5.26 -20.11 18.31
N GLU A 200 5.45 -19.58 17.08
CA GLU A 200 4.82 -20.15 15.88
C GLU A 200 5.32 -21.56 15.57
N GLN A 201 6.55 -21.91 15.95
CA GLN A 201 7.08 -23.28 15.89
C GLN A 201 6.27 -24.31 16.68
N MET A 202 5.41 -23.86 17.61
CA MET A 202 4.53 -24.74 18.38
C MET A 202 3.22 -25.07 17.65
N VAL A 203 2.94 -24.41 16.51
CA VAL A 203 1.80 -24.76 15.66
C VAL A 203 2.11 -26.10 14.97
N PRO A 204 1.20 -27.10 15.03
CA PRO A 204 1.48 -28.44 14.51
C PRO A 204 1.99 -28.50 13.06
N ASP A 205 1.49 -27.61 12.19
CA ASP A 205 1.81 -27.55 10.77
C ASP A 205 2.84 -26.46 10.43
N TYR A 206 3.64 -26.01 11.41
CA TYR A 206 4.61 -24.93 11.24
C TYR A 206 5.60 -25.16 10.07
N GLU A 207 6.06 -26.39 9.85
CA GLU A 207 6.95 -26.71 8.73
C GLU A 207 6.32 -26.38 7.37
N ILE A 208 4.99 -26.55 7.25
CA ILE A 208 4.25 -26.18 6.04
C ILE A 208 4.25 -24.66 5.86
N LYS A 209 4.04 -23.88 6.93
CA LYS A 209 4.17 -22.41 6.90
C LYS A 209 5.56 -21.99 6.42
N GLU A 210 6.61 -22.59 6.96
CA GLU A 210 7.97 -22.25 6.55
C GLU A 210 8.23 -22.54 5.07
N ASN A 211 7.72 -23.65 4.56
CA ASN A 211 7.81 -23.98 3.13
C ASN A 211 6.97 -23.04 2.24
N ILE A 212 5.79 -22.62 2.71
CA ILE A 212 4.94 -21.59 2.06
C ILE A 212 5.71 -20.28 1.91
N MET A 213 6.42 -19.84 2.96
CA MET A 213 7.24 -18.62 2.93
C MET A 213 8.44 -18.77 1.97
N LYS A 214 9.18 -19.89 2.06
CA LYS A 214 10.36 -20.18 1.19
C LYS A 214 10.01 -20.27 -0.29
N SER A 215 8.84 -20.83 -0.61
CA SER A 215 8.36 -20.96 -2.00
C SER A 215 7.76 -19.66 -2.55
N LEU A 216 7.54 -18.66 -1.69
CA LEU A 216 6.89 -17.39 -1.98
C LEU A 216 5.40 -17.53 -2.35
N ILE A 217 4.74 -18.56 -1.82
CA ILE A 217 3.27 -18.66 -1.89
C ILE A 217 2.66 -17.52 -1.07
N CYS A 218 3.19 -17.25 0.12
CA CYS A 218 2.88 -16.04 0.88
C CYS A 218 4.04 -15.03 0.73
N MET A 219 3.73 -13.75 0.50
CA MET A 219 4.74 -12.74 0.18
C MET A 219 5.59 -12.32 1.38
N PHE A 220 5.01 -12.15 2.58
CA PHE A 220 5.74 -11.76 3.80
C PHE A 220 4.92 -12.05 5.07
N ASP A 221 5.60 -12.14 6.21
CA ASP A 221 4.99 -12.30 7.55
C ASP A 221 4.35 -11.00 8.05
N SER A 222 3.23 -11.09 8.77
CA SER A 222 2.40 -9.92 9.07
C SER A 222 2.83 -9.14 10.31
N GLY A 223 3.06 -9.83 11.44
CA GLY A 223 3.04 -9.20 12.76
C GLY A 223 4.28 -8.38 13.14
N PHE A 224 5.38 -8.48 12.41
CA PHE A 224 6.59 -7.69 12.64
C PHE A 224 7.01 -6.85 11.44
N THR A 225 6.58 -7.21 10.23
CA THR A 225 7.03 -6.54 9.00
C THR A 225 6.39 -5.17 8.85
N LEU A 226 5.05 -5.13 8.93
CA LEU A 226 4.24 -3.91 8.86
C LEU A 226 2.99 -4.09 9.75
N PRO A 227 3.14 -4.13 11.08
CA PRO A 227 2.06 -4.45 12.00
C PRO A 227 0.95 -3.39 12.05
N GLN A 228 1.28 -2.16 11.67
CA GLN A 228 0.34 -1.06 11.48
C GLN A 228 0.32 -0.60 10.02
N GLY A 229 -0.65 0.25 9.69
CA GLY A 229 -0.85 0.77 8.35
C GLY A 229 -1.92 0.01 7.57
N ARG A 230 -2.09 0.38 6.30
CA ARG A 230 -3.32 0.07 5.52
C ARG A 230 -4.56 0.42 6.36
N GLU A 231 -4.53 1.61 6.93
CA GLU A 231 -5.55 2.15 7.81
C GLU A 231 -5.64 3.66 7.66
N VAL A 232 -6.69 4.25 8.22
CA VAL A 232 -6.89 5.70 8.23
C VAL A 232 -6.56 6.25 9.61
N VAL A 233 -5.75 7.30 9.67
CA VAL A 233 -5.48 8.02 10.93
C VAL A 233 -6.67 8.88 11.33
N ASN A 234 -6.75 9.26 12.59
CA ASN A 234 -7.79 10.17 13.08
C ASN A 234 -7.15 11.41 13.70
N TYR A 235 -7.44 12.59 13.15
CA TYR A 235 -6.84 13.84 13.61
C TYR A 235 -7.69 14.60 14.63
N TYR A 236 -8.88 14.09 14.98
CA TYR A 236 -9.85 14.80 15.80
C TYR A 236 -9.27 15.30 17.12
N TYR A 237 -8.62 14.42 17.88
CA TYR A 237 -8.22 14.71 19.25
C TYR A 237 -7.21 15.87 19.34
N PRO A 238 -6.06 15.87 18.61
CA PRO A 238 -5.15 17.02 18.62
C PRO A 238 -5.78 18.30 18.04
N LEU A 239 -6.61 18.18 17.01
CA LEU A 239 -7.28 19.32 16.37
C LEU A 239 -8.37 19.94 17.24
N GLN A 240 -8.98 19.19 18.15
CA GLN A 240 -10.02 19.67 19.07
C GLN A 240 -9.43 20.24 20.36
N TYR A 241 -8.45 19.57 20.94
CA TYR A 241 -8.01 19.86 22.32
C TYR A 241 -6.62 20.50 22.41
N GLY A 242 -5.79 20.41 21.36
CA GLY A 242 -4.35 20.66 21.47
C GLY A 242 -3.66 19.65 22.40
N PHE A 243 -2.32 19.67 22.45
CA PHE A 243 -1.58 18.72 23.29
C PHE A 243 -1.81 18.95 24.79
N ASP A 244 -1.88 20.21 25.25
CA ASP A 244 -2.12 20.51 26.67
C ASP A 244 -3.47 19.96 27.12
N GLY A 245 -4.52 20.17 26.32
CA GLY A 245 -5.86 19.67 26.62
C GLY A 245 -5.92 18.14 26.66
N LEU A 246 -5.18 17.46 25.78
CA LEU A 246 -5.08 15.99 25.79
C LEU A 246 -4.27 15.46 26.99
N ILE A 247 -3.22 16.17 27.39
CA ILE A 247 -2.45 15.84 28.60
C ILE A 247 -3.32 16.01 29.84
N ASP A 248 -4.08 17.10 29.95
CA ASP A 248 -5.02 17.33 31.04
C ASP A 248 -6.09 16.25 31.09
N MET A 249 -6.65 15.88 29.93
CA MET A 249 -7.60 14.77 29.79
C MET A 249 -6.99 13.44 30.27
N ALA A 250 -5.78 13.10 29.83
CA ALA A 250 -5.09 11.89 30.24
C ALA A 250 -4.84 11.88 31.76
N VAL A 251 -4.42 13.01 32.34
CA VAL A 251 -4.22 13.15 33.80
C VAL A 251 -5.53 12.97 34.56
N GLU A 252 -6.63 13.54 34.08
CA GLU A 252 -7.95 13.39 34.70
C GLU A 252 -8.45 11.95 34.63
N CYS A 253 -8.43 11.34 33.45
CA CYS A 253 -8.84 9.95 33.25
C CYS A 253 -7.99 8.98 34.08
N LYS A 254 -6.67 9.20 34.12
CA LYS A 254 -5.75 8.46 34.98
C LYS A 254 -6.16 8.53 36.45
N LYS A 255 -6.49 9.72 36.97
CA LYS A 255 -6.94 9.89 38.37
C LYS A 255 -8.23 9.13 38.67
N LYS A 256 -9.17 9.08 37.70
CA LYS A 256 -10.45 8.37 37.88
C LYS A 256 -10.27 6.86 38.00
N VAL A 257 -9.37 6.28 37.21
CA VAL A 257 -9.20 4.81 37.13
C VAL A 257 -8.07 4.27 38.02
N ALA A 258 -7.23 5.12 38.60
CA ALA A 258 -6.07 4.70 39.38
C ALA A 258 -6.45 3.74 40.52
N GLY A 259 -5.92 2.52 40.49
CA GLY A 259 -6.18 1.50 41.52
C GLY A 259 -7.50 0.74 41.35
N ASN A 260 -8.33 1.08 40.36
CA ASN A 260 -9.67 0.52 40.18
C ASN A 260 -9.76 -0.30 38.90
N ALA A 261 -10.20 -1.56 39.02
CA ALA A 261 -10.44 -2.44 37.88
C ALA A 261 -11.82 -2.25 37.22
N ASP A 262 -12.75 -1.57 37.91
CA ASP A 262 -14.13 -1.28 37.45
C ASP A 262 -14.88 -2.47 36.83
N GLY A 263 -14.72 -3.66 37.41
CA GLY A 263 -15.41 -4.88 36.97
C GLY A 263 -14.72 -5.65 35.85
N ASP A 264 -13.62 -5.14 35.29
CA ASP A 264 -12.78 -5.86 34.33
C ASP A 264 -11.53 -6.43 35.02
N GLY A 265 -11.57 -7.73 35.32
CA GLY A 265 -10.49 -8.44 36.01
C GLY A 265 -9.28 -8.77 35.14
N LEU A 266 -9.30 -8.49 33.84
CA LEU A 266 -8.21 -8.81 32.91
C LEU A 266 -7.41 -7.55 32.55
N VAL A 267 -8.08 -6.52 32.02
CA VAL A 267 -7.44 -5.31 31.51
C VAL A 267 -7.90 -4.04 32.20
N GLY A 268 -8.78 -4.13 33.20
CA GLY A 268 -9.33 -2.96 33.91
C GLY A 268 -8.27 -2.09 34.58
N MET A 269 -7.20 -2.72 35.11
CA MET A 269 -6.05 -1.99 35.68
C MET A 269 -5.15 -1.35 34.63
N GLU A 270 -5.16 -1.84 33.39
CA GLU A 270 -4.31 -1.31 32.31
C GLU A 270 -4.70 0.11 31.89
N ARG A 271 -5.94 0.54 32.19
CA ARG A 271 -6.40 1.91 31.94
C ARG A 271 -5.52 2.96 32.60
N LEU A 272 -5.06 2.70 33.83
CA LEU A 272 -4.12 3.57 34.53
C LEU A 272 -2.83 3.75 33.72
N TYR A 273 -2.27 2.65 33.25
CA TYR A 273 -1.00 2.62 32.53
C TYR A 273 -1.13 3.22 31.13
N PHE A 274 -2.25 2.97 30.45
CA PHE A 274 -2.54 3.55 29.15
C PHE A 274 -2.65 5.08 29.21
N TYR A 275 -3.42 5.64 30.16
CA TYR A 275 -3.51 7.10 30.29
C TYR A 275 -2.17 7.74 30.68
N GLU A 276 -1.36 7.06 31.50
CA GLU A 276 0.00 7.54 31.77
C GLU A 276 0.89 7.50 30.50
N ALA A 277 0.81 6.43 29.72
CA ALA A 277 1.53 6.29 28.46
C ALA A 277 1.14 7.36 27.42
N VAL A 278 -0.15 7.66 27.31
CA VAL A 278 -0.67 8.74 26.45
C VAL A 278 -0.06 10.08 26.87
N LYS A 279 -0.13 10.41 28.16
CA LYS A 279 0.45 11.65 28.72
C LYS A 279 1.94 11.77 28.40
N ILE A 280 2.73 10.73 28.70
CA ILE A 280 4.18 10.70 28.48
C ILE A 280 4.51 10.88 26.98
N THR A 281 3.78 10.18 26.11
CA THR A 281 4.02 10.23 24.67
C THR A 281 3.68 11.60 24.09
N LEU A 282 2.58 12.23 24.54
CA LEU A 282 2.22 13.60 24.16
C LEU A 282 3.33 14.59 24.58
N GLU A 283 3.85 14.51 25.81
CA GLU A 283 4.98 15.35 26.26
C GLU A 283 6.22 15.17 25.36
N GLY A 284 6.48 13.96 24.89
CA GLY A 284 7.55 13.68 23.93
C GLY A 284 7.37 14.35 22.57
N ILE A 285 6.15 14.27 22.03
CA ILE A 285 5.80 14.93 20.78
C ILE A 285 5.84 16.46 20.94
N GLN A 286 5.35 17.01 22.07
CA GLN A 286 5.47 18.44 22.38
C GLN A 286 6.93 18.91 22.35
N ASN A 287 7.83 18.19 23.03
CA ASN A 287 9.25 18.52 23.03
C ASN A 287 9.85 18.45 21.63
N TRP A 288 9.44 17.49 20.80
CA TRP A 288 9.90 17.40 19.42
C TRP A 288 9.48 18.64 18.60
N ILE A 289 8.24 19.09 18.74
CA ILE A 289 7.75 20.31 18.09
C ILE A 289 8.52 21.54 18.59
N LEU A 290 8.75 21.64 19.90
CA LEU A 290 9.49 22.73 20.52
C LEU A 290 10.98 22.75 20.11
N ASN A 291 11.58 21.60 19.82
CA ASN A 291 12.93 21.54 19.24
C ASN A 291 12.97 22.19 17.85
N TYR A 292 11.96 21.94 17.01
CA TYR A 292 11.83 22.60 15.70
C TYR A 292 11.52 24.09 15.84
N GLU A 293 10.68 24.47 16.80
CA GLU A 293 10.40 25.87 17.11
C GLU A 293 11.68 26.63 17.47
N LYS A 294 12.48 26.07 18.40
CA LYS A 294 13.77 26.62 18.78
C LYS A 294 14.71 26.70 17.59
N HIS A 295 14.77 25.66 16.78
CA HIS A 295 15.63 25.64 15.60
C HIS A 295 15.23 26.72 14.57
N ALA A 296 13.93 26.94 14.35
CA ALA A 296 13.45 28.01 13.50
C ALA A 296 13.87 29.40 14.04
N ARG A 297 13.78 29.62 15.35
CA ARG A 297 14.31 30.87 15.97
C ARG A 297 15.81 31.00 15.78
N ASP A 298 16.58 29.93 15.98
CA ASP A 298 18.03 29.92 15.80
C ASP A 298 18.40 30.26 14.34
N LEU A 299 17.67 29.72 13.35
CA LEU A 299 17.83 30.06 11.94
C LEU A 299 17.49 31.53 11.65
N ALA A 300 16.42 32.07 12.24
CA ALA A 300 16.04 33.48 12.07
C ALA A 300 17.12 34.46 12.58
N LEU A 301 17.90 34.08 13.59
CA LEU A 301 18.99 34.91 14.13
C LEU A 301 20.19 35.04 13.17
N ILE A 302 20.41 34.03 12.32
CA ILE A 302 21.55 33.99 11.40
C ILE A 302 21.17 34.27 9.93
N GLU A 303 19.88 34.30 9.62
CA GLU A 303 19.36 34.58 8.29
C GLU A 303 19.53 36.07 7.93
N LYS A 304 20.09 36.32 6.75
CA LYS A 304 20.37 37.67 6.23
C LYS A 304 19.25 38.19 5.34
N ASN A 305 18.48 37.29 4.73
CA ASN A 305 17.34 37.64 3.92
C ASN A 305 16.12 37.90 4.82
N GLU A 306 15.67 39.16 4.89
CA GLU A 306 14.55 39.54 5.79
C GLU A 306 13.24 38.79 5.49
N PHE A 307 12.99 38.40 4.23
CA PHE A 307 11.80 37.63 3.89
C PHE A 307 11.88 36.19 4.45
N GLN A 308 13.01 35.51 4.25
CA GLN A 308 13.21 34.15 4.78
C GLN A 308 13.26 34.14 6.32
N LYS A 309 13.82 35.19 6.92
CA LYS A 309 13.86 35.38 8.37
C LYS A 309 12.44 35.50 8.95
N GLU A 310 11.57 36.29 8.33
CA GLU A 310 10.17 36.39 8.74
C GLU A 310 9.47 35.03 8.66
N GLU A 311 9.71 34.24 7.61
CA GLU A 311 9.15 32.89 7.50
C GLU A 311 9.60 31.96 8.63
N TYR A 312 10.86 32.04 9.06
CA TYR A 312 11.32 31.27 10.22
C TYR A 312 10.65 31.73 11.52
N ILE A 313 10.39 33.03 11.69
CA ILE A 313 9.64 33.55 12.84
C ILE A 313 8.19 33.04 12.80
N GLU A 314 7.54 33.05 11.65
CA GLU A 314 6.19 32.50 11.47
C GLU A 314 6.14 30.99 11.75
N ILE A 315 7.16 30.23 11.30
CA ILE A 315 7.28 28.81 11.63
C ILE A 315 7.40 28.64 13.14
N ALA A 316 8.25 29.42 13.81
CA ALA A 316 8.41 29.34 15.24
C ALA A 316 7.10 29.67 16.00
N ASP A 317 6.36 30.70 15.59
CA ASP A 317 5.06 31.04 16.19
C ASP A 317 4.03 29.90 15.99
N CYS A 318 3.93 29.39 14.76
CA CYS A 318 3.06 28.27 14.42
C CYS A 318 3.36 27.05 15.28
N LEU A 319 4.62 26.61 15.34
CA LEU A 319 5.04 25.43 16.09
C LEU A 319 4.89 25.63 17.60
N GLY A 320 5.29 26.80 18.11
CA GLY A 320 5.16 27.14 19.53
C GLY A 320 3.69 27.15 19.99
N TRP A 321 2.76 27.56 19.13
CA TRP A 321 1.34 27.49 19.43
C TRP A 321 0.79 26.06 19.39
N ILE A 322 0.97 25.34 18.27
CA ILE A 322 0.37 24.01 18.09
C ILE A 322 1.05 22.93 18.92
N ALA A 323 2.24 23.18 19.47
CA ALA A 323 2.83 22.34 20.51
C ALA A 323 1.95 22.27 21.77
N HIS A 324 1.02 23.20 21.96
CA HIS A 324 0.24 23.32 23.19
C HIS A 324 -1.27 23.37 22.95
N LYS A 325 -1.72 24.22 22.03
CA LYS A 325 -3.12 24.66 21.94
C LYS A 325 -3.80 24.19 20.66
N GLN A 326 -5.14 24.29 20.65
CA GLN A 326 -5.96 24.08 19.47
C GLN A 326 -5.49 25.01 18.32
N PRO A 327 -5.34 24.53 17.07
CA PRO A 327 -4.93 25.37 15.95
C PRO A 327 -5.86 26.58 15.72
N ARG A 328 -5.29 27.76 15.52
CA ARG A 328 -6.00 29.02 15.26
C ARG A 328 -6.34 29.21 13.79
N THR A 329 -5.47 28.71 12.91
CA THR A 329 -5.48 28.97 11.47
C THR A 329 -5.44 27.68 10.66
N PHE A 330 -5.77 27.78 9.37
CA PHE A 330 -5.67 26.68 8.42
C PHE A 330 -4.23 26.15 8.30
N ARG A 331 -3.22 27.04 8.27
CA ARG A 331 -1.80 26.62 8.22
C ARG A 331 -1.41 25.82 9.46
N GLU A 332 -1.81 26.27 10.65
CA GLU A 332 -1.55 25.56 11.91
C GLU A 332 -2.24 24.19 11.95
N ALA A 333 -3.50 24.11 11.50
CA ALA A 333 -4.24 22.85 11.47
C ALA A 333 -3.60 21.87 10.46
N LEU A 334 -3.25 22.34 9.26
CA LEU A 334 -2.54 21.54 8.25
C LEU A 334 -1.18 21.05 8.77
N GLN A 335 -0.38 21.94 9.38
CA GLN A 335 0.89 21.58 10.00
C GLN A 335 0.69 20.53 11.11
N LEU A 336 -0.31 20.70 11.98
CA LEU A 336 -0.58 19.75 13.07
C LEU A 336 -0.98 18.37 12.54
N THR A 337 -1.83 18.29 11.50
CA THR A 337 -2.16 16.99 10.88
C THR A 337 -0.92 16.28 10.34
N TYR A 338 -0.02 17.01 9.67
CA TYR A 338 1.23 16.44 9.17
C TYR A 338 2.16 15.99 10.30
N ILE A 339 2.29 16.76 11.39
CA ILE A 339 3.09 16.38 12.57
C ILE A 339 2.57 15.08 13.20
N ILE A 340 1.26 14.98 13.39
CA ILE A 340 0.64 13.79 13.95
C ILE A 340 0.85 12.59 13.02
N HIS A 341 0.75 12.80 11.70
CA HIS A 341 0.99 11.77 10.72
C HIS A 341 2.42 11.21 10.80
N ILE A 342 3.43 12.09 10.82
CA ILE A 342 4.84 11.67 10.93
C ILE A 342 5.17 11.09 12.31
N ALA A 343 4.46 11.49 13.37
CA ALA A 343 4.59 10.89 14.69
C ALA A 343 4.14 9.43 14.66
N VAL A 344 2.95 9.13 14.13
CA VAL A 344 2.44 7.75 14.04
C VAL A 344 3.40 6.86 13.24
N ILE A 345 3.82 7.26 12.03
CA ILE A 345 4.74 6.44 11.22
C ILE A 345 6.18 6.37 11.78
N ASN A 346 6.50 7.10 12.86
CA ASN A 346 7.76 6.98 13.59
C ASN A 346 7.68 5.97 14.74
N GLU A 347 6.47 5.60 15.20
CA GLU A 347 6.34 4.64 16.29
C GLU A 347 6.60 3.20 15.81
N ASP A 348 6.17 2.86 14.59
CA ASP A 348 6.33 1.52 13.98
C ASP A 348 6.77 1.58 12.51
N ALA A 349 7.13 0.41 11.95
CA ALA A 349 7.27 0.24 10.51
C ALA A 349 5.89 0.25 9.88
N ILE A 350 5.53 1.37 9.24
CA ILE A 350 4.19 1.60 8.71
C ILE A 350 4.26 1.98 7.23
N SER A 351 3.39 1.37 6.44
CA SER A 351 3.05 1.79 5.09
C SER A 351 1.52 1.82 4.97
N GLY A 352 0.97 2.76 4.22
CA GLY A 352 -0.46 2.89 4.08
C GLY A 352 -1.17 3.52 5.27
N LEU A 353 -0.47 4.32 6.08
CA LEU A 353 -1.17 5.21 7.01
C LEU A 353 -1.79 6.32 6.19
N SER A 354 -3.10 6.26 6.03
CA SER A 354 -3.80 7.21 5.16
C SER A 354 -4.23 8.42 5.95
N PRO A 355 -3.91 9.65 5.48
CA PRO A 355 -4.47 10.85 6.07
C PRO A 355 -5.99 10.93 5.91
N GLY A 356 -6.58 10.13 5.01
CA GLY A 356 -8.03 10.01 4.86
C GLY A 356 -8.65 11.27 4.26
N ARG A 357 -9.78 11.71 4.80
CA ARG A 357 -10.59 12.80 4.23
C ARG A 357 -10.17 14.18 4.73
N VAL A 358 -8.89 14.51 4.56
CA VAL A 358 -8.28 15.76 5.06
C VAL A 358 -9.02 17.01 4.56
N GLY A 359 -9.52 16.98 3.33
CA GLY A 359 -10.31 18.08 2.77
C GLY A 359 -11.60 18.40 3.54
N GLN A 360 -12.15 17.42 4.27
CA GLN A 360 -13.31 17.59 5.14
C GLN A 360 -12.89 17.90 6.58
N VAL A 361 -11.85 17.22 7.07
CA VAL A 361 -11.25 17.45 8.39
C VAL A 361 -10.78 18.90 8.56
N LEU A 362 -10.14 19.48 7.54
CA LEU A 362 -9.59 20.83 7.60
C LEU A 362 -10.52 21.92 7.03
N TYR A 363 -11.69 21.53 6.50
CA TYR A 363 -12.67 22.48 5.99
C TYR A 363 -13.09 23.56 7.00
N PRO A 364 -13.25 23.26 8.31
CA PRO A 364 -13.60 24.27 9.31
C PRO A 364 -12.60 25.45 9.37
N TRP A 365 -11.30 25.15 9.41
CA TRP A 365 -10.25 26.19 9.41
C TRP A 365 -10.13 26.90 8.07
N PHE A 366 -10.27 26.17 6.96
CA PHE A 366 -10.28 26.78 5.63
C PHE A 366 -11.42 27.79 5.48
N LYS A 367 -12.65 27.40 5.81
CA LYS A 367 -13.84 28.27 5.79
C LYS A 367 -13.60 29.52 6.64
N GLN A 368 -13.18 29.32 7.90
CA GLN A 368 -12.91 30.39 8.84
C GLN A 368 -11.88 31.40 8.31
N ASP A 369 -10.74 30.95 7.79
CA ASP A 369 -9.67 31.86 7.40
C ASP A 369 -9.96 32.58 6.08
N ILE A 370 -10.68 31.93 5.15
CA ILE A 370 -11.20 32.57 3.93
C ILE A 370 -12.22 33.66 4.29
N GLU A 371 -13.19 33.37 5.18
CA GLU A 371 -14.23 34.32 5.58
C GLU A 371 -13.65 35.51 6.36
N ASN A 372 -12.60 35.30 7.15
CA ASN A 372 -11.91 36.35 7.89
C ASN A 372 -10.84 37.10 7.07
N GLY A 373 -10.63 36.75 5.80
CA GLY A 373 -9.62 37.37 4.94
C GLY A 373 -8.17 37.15 5.42
N ARG A 374 -7.90 36.08 6.18
CA ARG A 374 -6.56 35.75 6.71
C ARG A 374 -5.68 35.03 5.68
N ILE A 375 -6.32 34.34 4.74
CA ILE A 375 -5.64 33.58 3.70
C ILE A 375 -6.44 33.66 2.39
N THR A 376 -5.76 33.55 1.27
CA THR A 376 -6.34 33.44 -0.07
C THR A 376 -6.32 31.99 -0.57
N GLU A 377 -7.17 31.65 -1.54
CA GLU A 377 -7.12 30.32 -2.17
C GLU A 377 -5.78 30.04 -2.85
N LYS A 378 -5.08 31.07 -3.35
CA LYS A 378 -3.74 30.94 -3.93
C LYS A 378 -2.70 30.52 -2.88
N GLU A 379 -2.80 31.06 -1.67
CA GLU A 379 -1.92 30.67 -0.56
C GLU A 379 -2.28 29.29 -0.01
N VAL A 380 -3.57 28.94 0.04
CA VAL A 380 -4.01 27.58 0.35
C VAL A 380 -3.47 26.58 -0.69
N LEU A 381 -3.54 26.91 -1.98
CA LEU A 381 -2.97 26.08 -3.04
C LEU A 381 -1.46 25.90 -2.85
N GLU A 382 -0.69 26.97 -2.58
CA GLU A 382 0.74 26.85 -2.27
C GLU A 382 0.99 25.90 -1.08
N LEU A 383 0.24 26.04 0.02
CA LEU A 383 0.38 25.14 1.17
C LEU A 383 0.06 23.68 0.83
N LEU A 384 -0.96 23.44 0.00
CA LEU A 384 -1.31 22.09 -0.44
C LEU A 384 -0.25 21.51 -1.38
N GLU A 385 0.34 22.30 -2.29
CA GLU A 385 1.47 21.85 -3.10
C GLU A 385 2.68 21.46 -2.23
N LEU A 386 3.02 22.29 -1.22
CA LEU A 386 4.07 21.98 -0.25
C LEU A 386 3.77 20.71 0.54
N HIS A 387 2.52 20.52 0.96
CA HIS A 387 2.06 19.31 1.64
C HIS A 387 2.29 18.06 0.77
N ARG A 388 2.03 18.13 -0.55
CA ARG A 388 2.36 17.03 -1.47
C ARG A 388 3.84 16.69 -1.49
N VAL A 389 4.72 17.69 -1.50
CA VAL A 389 6.17 17.47 -1.43
C VAL A 389 6.54 16.78 -0.11
N LYS A 390 6.04 17.27 1.03
CA LYS A 390 6.32 16.66 2.36
C LYS A 390 5.86 15.20 2.45
N PHE A 391 4.67 14.87 1.96
CA PHE A 391 4.19 13.49 1.95
C PHE A 391 4.98 12.58 0.99
N THR A 392 5.45 13.13 -0.13
CA THR A 392 6.31 12.40 -1.07
C THR A 392 7.67 12.05 -0.49
N CYS A 393 8.15 12.84 0.48
CA CYS A 393 9.38 12.58 1.23
C CYS A 393 9.27 11.43 2.24
N ILE A 394 8.08 10.92 2.55
CA ILE A 394 7.88 9.86 3.54
C ILE A 394 8.39 8.52 2.97
N ASP A 395 9.42 7.97 3.60
CA ASP A 395 9.96 6.62 3.32
C ASP A 395 9.68 5.64 4.46
N CYS A 396 9.41 4.37 4.10
CA CYS A 396 9.22 3.26 5.03
C CYS A 396 10.44 2.35 5.02
N PHE A 397 11.11 2.16 6.17
CA PHE A 397 12.25 1.26 6.27
C PHE A 397 11.74 -0.16 6.58
N ALA A 398 11.89 -1.07 5.62
CA ALA A 398 11.53 -2.49 5.75
C ALA A 398 12.44 -3.34 4.83
N SER A 399 12.21 -4.66 4.79
CA SER A 399 12.99 -5.58 3.96
C SER A 399 12.83 -5.32 2.46
N THR A 400 13.81 -5.74 1.65
CA THR A 400 13.76 -5.66 0.17
C THR A 400 12.48 -6.26 -0.41
N GLY A 401 11.99 -7.36 0.17
CA GLY A 401 10.73 -7.99 -0.22
C GLY A 401 9.54 -7.05 -0.11
N VAL A 402 9.52 -6.22 0.93
CA VAL A 402 8.46 -5.25 1.19
C VAL A 402 8.66 -3.99 0.37
N VAL A 403 9.76 -3.26 0.61
CA VAL A 403 9.97 -1.94 -0.02
C VAL A 403 10.14 -2.02 -1.54
N GLY A 404 10.65 -3.14 -2.06
CA GLY A 404 10.77 -3.39 -3.51
C GLY A 404 9.59 -4.18 -4.04
N GLY A 405 9.44 -5.41 -3.53
CA GLY A 405 8.50 -6.41 -4.03
C GLY A 405 7.03 -6.12 -3.77
N VAL A 406 6.70 -5.32 -2.76
CA VAL A 406 5.31 -4.90 -2.49
C VAL A 406 5.14 -3.43 -2.82
N LEU A 407 5.89 -2.55 -2.15
CA LEU A 407 5.63 -1.11 -2.12
C LEU A 407 6.21 -0.33 -3.31
N SER A 408 7.25 -0.87 -3.97
CA SER A 408 8.10 -0.13 -4.92
C SER A 408 8.47 1.28 -4.41
N GLY A 409 8.78 1.36 -3.13
CA GLY A 409 9.20 2.57 -2.43
C GLY A 409 8.10 3.57 -2.08
N ASN A 410 6.84 3.39 -2.52
CA ASN A 410 5.73 4.24 -2.12
C ASN A 410 5.28 3.91 -0.67
N THR A 411 4.75 4.87 0.06
CA THR A 411 4.29 4.69 1.46
C THR A 411 2.78 4.82 1.64
N PHE A 412 2.03 4.90 0.53
CA PHE A 412 0.58 4.76 0.43
C PHE A 412 -0.21 5.69 1.35
N ASN A 413 0.29 6.91 1.53
CA ASN A 413 -0.43 7.93 2.29
C ASN A 413 -1.61 8.45 1.43
N ASN A 414 -2.76 7.78 1.52
CA ASN A 414 -3.91 8.01 0.66
C ASN A 414 -4.85 9.10 1.19
N LEU A 415 -5.14 10.07 0.33
CA LEU A 415 -6.06 11.17 0.62
C LEU A 415 -7.37 10.93 -0.14
N THR A 416 -8.40 10.56 0.62
CA THR A 416 -9.75 10.31 0.10
C THR A 416 -10.51 11.64 -0.07
N LEU A 417 -11.23 11.77 -1.17
CA LEU A 417 -11.99 12.95 -1.60
C LEU A 417 -13.44 12.57 -1.92
N GLY A 418 -14.37 13.51 -1.83
CA GLY A 418 -15.76 13.26 -2.19
C GLY A 418 -16.46 12.33 -1.19
N GLY A 419 -17.28 11.41 -1.70
CA GLY A 419 -18.21 10.60 -0.91
C GLY A 419 -19.35 11.42 -0.28
N LEU A 420 -19.87 10.96 0.85
CA LEU A 420 -21.02 11.55 1.53
C LEU A 420 -20.67 12.12 2.90
N LYS A 421 -21.42 13.14 3.32
CA LYS A 421 -21.45 13.63 4.71
C LYS A 421 -22.28 12.68 5.57
N LYS A 422 -22.24 12.89 6.88
CA LYS A 422 -23.05 12.14 7.87
C LYS A 422 -24.53 12.07 7.49
N ASP A 423 -25.12 13.19 7.05
CA ASP A 423 -26.53 13.30 6.63
C ASP A 423 -26.83 12.64 5.26
N GLY A 424 -25.81 12.17 4.55
CA GLY A 424 -25.93 11.55 3.23
C GLY A 424 -25.98 12.53 2.07
N SER A 425 -25.72 13.82 2.28
CA SER A 425 -25.47 14.80 1.22
C SER A 425 -24.02 14.69 0.69
N SER A 426 -23.74 15.32 -0.46
CA SER A 426 -22.39 15.34 -1.01
C SER A 426 -21.38 15.96 -0.05
N ALA A 427 -20.21 15.33 0.07
CA ALA A 427 -19.10 15.85 0.87
C ALA A 427 -18.09 16.69 0.08
N ALA A 428 -18.24 16.78 -1.26
CA ALA A 428 -17.42 17.67 -2.09
C ALA A 428 -17.52 19.11 -1.59
N ASN A 429 -16.38 19.77 -1.45
CA ASN A 429 -16.28 21.12 -0.90
C ASN A 429 -15.11 21.90 -1.51
N ARG A 430 -15.10 23.23 -1.38
CA ARG A 430 -14.08 24.11 -2.00
C ARG A 430 -12.62 23.69 -1.69
N LEU A 431 -12.33 23.19 -0.50
CA LEU A 431 -10.96 22.76 -0.16
C LEU A 431 -10.57 21.51 -0.96
N GLU A 432 -11.49 20.56 -1.18
CA GLU A 432 -11.23 19.38 -2.01
C GLU A 432 -10.94 19.73 -3.48
N TYR A 433 -11.58 20.77 -4.05
CA TYR A 433 -11.22 21.26 -5.39
C TYR A 433 -9.78 21.78 -5.44
N LEU A 434 -9.33 22.48 -4.38
CA LEU A 434 -7.95 22.96 -4.28
C LEU A 434 -6.95 21.82 -4.06
N ILE A 435 -7.34 20.76 -3.35
CA ILE A 435 -6.51 19.54 -3.21
C ILE A 435 -6.32 18.86 -4.57
N VAL A 436 -7.39 18.75 -5.38
CA VAL A 436 -7.27 18.23 -6.75
C VAL A 436 -6.41 19.15 -7.62
N GLU A 437 -6.58 20.48 -7.52
CA GLU A 437 -5.73 21.43 -8.25
C GLU A 437 -4.27 21.32 -7.84
N ALA A 438 -3.95 21.15 -6.55
CA ALA A 438 -2.58 20.92 -6.09
C ALA A 438 -1.98 19.63 -6.68
N GLY A 439 -2.81 18.59 -6.87
CA GLY A 439 -2.43 17.36 -7.58
C GLY A 439 -2.16 17.58 -9.08
N ILE A 440 -2.80 18.59 -9.69
CA ILE A 440 -2.57 18.97 -11.08
C ILE A 440 -1.30 19.83 -11.23
N THR A 441 -1.14 20.85 -10.38
CA THR A 441 -0.03 21.82 -10.48
C THR A 441 1.27 21.27 -9.91
N CYS A 442 1.23 20.54 -8.79
CA CYS A 442 2.39 19.91 -8.17
C CYS A 442 2.26 18.39 -8.22
N ALA A 443 2.35 17.85 -9.44
CA ALA A 443 2.33 16.41 -9.65
C ALA A 443 3.53 15.75 -8.96
N THR A 444 3.23 14.94 -7.95
CA THR A 444 4.14 14.10 -7.15
C THR A 444 3.49 12.76 -6.81
N PRO A 445 4.23 11.70 -6.43
CA PRO A 445 3.68 10.40 -6.07
C PRO A 445 2.68 10.42 -4.92
N GLN A 446 2.84 11.32 -3.94
CA GLN A 446 2.06 11.31 -2.71
C GLN A 446 1.61 12.72 -2.26
N PRO A 447 0.52 12.82 -1.47
CA PRO A 447 -0.45 11.75 -1.25
C PRO A 447 -1.13 11.38 -2.58
N THR A 448 -1.41 10.08 -2.76
CA THR A 448 -2.31 9.67 -3.84
C THR A 448 -3.70 10.20 -3.52
N LEU A 449 -4.45 10.61 -4.53
CA LEU A 449 -5.84 11.03 -4.39
C LEU A 449 -6.76 9.84 -4.71
N SER A 450 -7.85 9.73 -3.96
CA SER A 450 -8.89 8.70 -4.16
C SER A 450 -10.27 9.34 -4.12
N CYS A 451 -10.96 9.41 -5.25
CA CYS A 451 -12.33 9.93 -5.34
C CYS A 451 -13.32 8.83 -4.98
N PHE A 452 -14.06 9.02 -3.87
CA PHE A 452 -15.21 8.20 -3.52
C PHE A 452 -16.39 8.62 -4.36
N TYR A 453 -16.53 7.97 -5.51
CA TYR A 453 -17.59 8.21 -6.46
C TYR A 453 -18.95 7.91 -5.83
N ASP A 454 -19.84 8.89 -5.90
CA ASP A 454 -21.25 8.79 -5.53
C ASP A 454 -22.05 9.61 -6.54
N GLU A 455 -23.26 9.16 -6.89
CA GLU A 455 -24.16 9.86 -7.82
C GLU A 455 -24.54 11.26 -7.33
N LYS A 456 -24.38 11.53 -6.03
CA LYS A 456 -24.66 12.85 -5.43
C LYS A 456 -23.51 13.86 -5.59
N LEU A 457 -22.33 13.43 -6.04
CA LEU A 457 -21.22 14.35 -6.23
C LEU A 457 -21.48 15.33 -7.40
N PRO A 458 -21.08 16.61 -7.27
CA PRO A 458 -21.25 17.58 -8.35
C PRO A 458 -20.48 17.19 -9.62
N GLU A 459 -21.10 17.39 -10.78
CA GLU A 459 -20.52 17.08 -12.09
C GLU A 459 -19.17 17.76 -12.30
N ASP A 460 -19.06 19.03 -11.91
CA ASP A 460 -17.85 19.84 -12.04
C ASP A 460 -16.71 19.35 -11.13
N PHE A 461 -17.03 18.82 -9.94
CA PHE A 461 -16.04 18.14 -9.10
C PHE A 461 -15.51 16.87 -9.76
N LEU A 462 -16.41 16.04 -10.30
CA LEU A 462 -16.03 14.81 -10.99
C LEU A 462 -15.18 15.11 -12.24
N LEU A 463 -15.55 16.12 -13.04
CA LEU A 463 -14.75 16.56 -14.17
C LEU A 463 -13.40 17.14 -13.75
N LYS A 464 -13.32 17.78 -12.57
CA LYS A 464 -12.06 18.26 -12.00
C LYS A 464 -11.12 17.10 -11.64
N CYS A 465 -11.66 16.02 -11.08
CA CYS A 465 -10.93 14.78 -10.85
C CYS A 465 -10.40 14.19 -12.17
N ILE A 466 -11.20 14.16 -13.23
CA ILE A 466 -10.76 13.69 -14.55
C ILE A 466 -9.68 14.59 -15.19
N GLU A 467 -9.76 15.91 -15.00
CA GLU A 467 -8.67 16.83 -15.40
C GLU A 467 -7.34 16.42 -14.73
N CYS A 468 -7.40 15.98 -13.47
CA CYS A 468 -6.23 15.46 -12.75
C CYS A 468 -5.72 14.14 -13.33
N ASP A 469 -6.60 13.18 -13.64
CA ASP A 469 -6.20 11.93 -14.32
C ASP A 469 -5.46 12.19 -15.64
N LYS A 470 -5.90 13.20 -16.40
CA LYS A 470 -5.30 13.61 -17.68
C LYS A 470 -3.88 14.18 -17.58
N THR A 471 -3.41 14.51 -16.37
CA THR A 471 -1.98 14.83 -16.12
C THR A 471 -1.10 13.58 -16.21
N GLY A 472 -1.70 12.39 -16.24
CA GLY A 472 -1.04 11.09 -16.18
C GLY A 472 -0.31 10.85 -14.86
N SER A 473 -0.70 11.56 -13.80
CA SER A 473 -0.27 11.30 -12.43
C SER A 473 -0.82 9.97 -11.91
N GLY A 474 -1.90 9.45 -12.50
CA GLY A 474 -2.58 8.22 -12.10
C GLY A 474 -3.51 8.37 -10.90
N TYR A 475 -3.71 9.59 -10.43
CA TYR A 475 -4.73 9.93 -9.43
C TYR A 475 -5.61 11.09 -9.94
N PRO A 476 -6.82 11.24 -9.41
CA PRO A 476 -7.45 10.38 -8.41
C PRO A 476 -7.80 8.99 -8.93
N ALA A 477 -7.51 7.97 -8.13
CA ALA A 477 -8.17 6.68 -8.31
C ALA A 477 -9.65 6.83 -7.98
N TRP A 478 -10.50 5.99 -8.57
CA TRP A 478 -11.94 6.05 -8.40
C TRP A 478 -12.41 4.84 -7.62
N MET A 479 -13.09 5.06 -6.50
CA MET A 479 -13.66 4.00 -5.67
C MET A 479 -15.17 4.18 -5.55
N ASN A 480 -15.90 3.08 -5.48
CA ASN A 480 -17.35 3.03 -5.38
C ASN A 480 -17.78 3.28 -3.93
N ASN A 481 -18.24 4.50 -3.63
CA ASN A 481 -18.64 4.87 -2.27
C ASN A 481 -19.81 4.00 -1.76
N ARG A 482 -20.74 3.63 -2.64
CA ARG A 482 -21.86 2.76 -2.27
C ARG A 482 -21.36 1.36 -1.88
N GLY A 483 -20.52 0.75 -2.71
CA GLY A 483 -19.94 -0.57 -2.42
C GLY A 483 -19.10 -0.57 -1.13
N ALA A 484 -18.34 0.51 -0.88
CA ALA A 484 -17.59 0.69 0.36
C ALA A 484 -18.51 0.77 1.59
N ILE A 485 -19.63 1.51 1.51
CA ILE A 485 -20.62 1.59 2.59
C ILE A 485 -21.29 0.23 2.83
N GLU A 486 -21.64 -0.50 1.76
CA GLU A 486 -22.24 -1.84 1.87
C GLU A 486 -21.27 -2.83 2.55
N PHE A 487 -19.99 -2.86 2.14
CA PHE A 487 -18.96 -3.65 2.82
C PHE A 487 -18.84 -3.28 4.31
N MET A 488 -18.81 -1.98 4.63
CA MET A 488 -18.71 -1.50 6.02
C MET A 488 -19.88 -1.98 6.88
N MET A 489 -21.10 -1.91 6.36
CA MET A 489 -22.29 -2.38 7.06
C MET A 489 -22.29 -3.90 7.27
N ASN A 490 -21.83 -4.66 6.26
CA ASN A 490 -21.77 -6.11 6.32
C ASN A 490 -20.70 -6.59 7.31
N GLN A 491 -19.48 -6.04 7.22
CA GLN A 491 -18.34 -6.52 8.01
C GLN A 491 -18.37 -6.04 9.46
N TYR A 492 -18.77 -4.79 9.70
CA TYR A 492 -18.70 -4.16 11.03
C TYR A 492 -20.07 -4.03 11.70
N GLY A 493 -21.13 -4.61 11.13
CA GLY A 493 -22.49 -4.59 11.69
C GLY A 493 -22.56 -5.20 13.10
N ASP A 494 -21.85 -6.30 13.33
CA ASP A 494 -21.75 -6.96 14.65
C ASP A 494 -21.01 -6.11 15.70
N GLU A 495 -20.23 -5.12 15.25
CA GLU A 495 -19.57 -4.13 16.11
C GLU A 495 -20.35 -2.81 16.21
N GLY A 496 -21.60 -2.80 15.70
CA GLY A 496 -22.52 -1.66 15.81
C GLY A 496 -22.33 -0.59 14.75
N MET A 497 -21.73 -0.91 13.59
CA MET A 497 -21.64 0.02 12.46
C MET A 497 -23.04 0.50 12.04
N THR A 498 -23.21 1.81 11.95
CA THR A 498 -24.43 2.44 11.46
C THR A 498 -24.23 3.02 10.06
N ILE A 499 -25.32 3.24 9.32
CA ILE A 499 -25.23 3.85 7.98
C ILE A 499 -24.62 5.26 8.02
N GLU A 500 -24.88 6.02 9.08
CA GLU A 500 -24.29 7.35 9.26
C GLU A 500 -22.78 7.25 9.39
N GLU A 501 -22.29 6.31 10.21
CA GLU A 501 -20.85 6.08 10.39
C GLU A 501 -20.17 5.47 9.18
N ALA A 502 -20.82 4.52 8.51
CA ALA A 502 -20.31 3.93 7.28
C ALA A 502 -20.04 5.00 6.22
N ARG A 503 -20.79 6.11 6.19
CA ARG A 503 -20.52 7.25 5.28
C ARG A 503 -19.21 7.99 5.57
N SER A 504 -18.61 7.81 6.75
CA SER A 504 -17.30 8.39 7.08
C SER A 504 -16.12 7.61 6.50
N VAL A 505 -16.39 6.43 5.91
CA VAL A 505 -15.41 5.53 5.29
C VAL A 505 -14.38 6.28 4.45
N ALA A 506 -13.14 5.77 4.49
CA ALA A 506 -12.02 6.23 3.69
C ALA A 506 -11.12 5.04 3.35
N ILE A 507 -10.14 5.27 2.49
CA ILE A 507 -9.16 4.25 2.13
C ILE A 507 -7.96 4.33 3.05
N GLY A 508 -7.64 3.22 3.69
CA GLY A 508 -6.34 2.95 4.29
C GLY A 508 -5.43 2.32 3.25
N GLY A 509 -4.19 2.77 3.13
CA GLY A 509 -3.27 2.26 2.12
C GLY A 509 -3.71 2.54 0.68
N CYS A 510 -3.69 1.51 -0.15
CA CYS A 510 -4.01 1.65 -1.56
C CYS A 510 -5.52 1.67 -1.82
N LEU A 511 -6.23 0.64 -1.35
CA LEU A 511 -7.64 0.32 -1.60
C LEU A 511 -8.30 -0.31 -0.36
N GLU A 512 -7.59 -0.42 0.76
CA GLU A 512 -8.09 -1.12 1.94
C GLU A 512 -9.15 -0.26 2.63
N THR A 513 -10.41 -0.56 2.30
CA THR A 513 -11.60 0.12 2.83
C THR A 513 -11.55 0.07 4.35
N SER A 514 -11.35 1.22 4.96
CA SER A 514 -11.07 1.35 6.38
C SER A 514 -12.26 1.96 7.12
N PRO A 515 -12.69 1.36 8.25
CA PRO A 515 -13.80 1.91 9.01
C PRO A 515 -13.36 3.19 9.71
N CYS A 516 -14.23 4.17 9.64
CA CYS A 516 -14.07 5.50 10.19
C CYS A 516 -15.26 5.80 11.11
N THR A 517 -15.18 6.92 11.83
CA THR A 517 -16.31 7.48 12.57
C THR A 517 -16.37 8.98 12.39
N TRP A 518 -17.53 9.57 12.65
CA TRP A 518 -17.69 11.02 12.82
C TRP A 518 -17.33 11.43 14.25
N LYS A 519 -16.67 12.58 14.39
CA LYS A 519 -16.46 13.27 15.67
C LYS A 519 -16.86 14.74 15.52
N GLU A 520 -17.48 15.30 16.54
CA GLU A 520 -17.93 16.70 16.55
C GLU A 520 -16.79 17.63 17.00
N LEU A 521 -16.22 18.37 16.06
CA LEU A 521 -15.23 19.42 16.29
C LEU A 521 -15.94 20.73 16.61
N THR A 522 -15.50 21.43 17.65
CA THR A 522 -15.90 22.81 17.94
C THR A 522 -14.75 23.76 17.61
N LEU A 523 -15.00 24.71 16.70
CA LEU A 523 -14.06 25.75 16.30
C LEU A 523 -14.77 27.11 16.36
N ASN A 524 -14.27 28.03 17.20
CA ASN A 524 -14.86 29.37 17.40
C ASN A 524 -16.37 29.38 17.69
N GLY A 525 -16.87 28.36 18.41
CA GLY A 525 -18.28 28.24 18.78
C GLY A 525 -19.18 27.59 17.72
N GLU A 526 -18.68 27.32 16.51
CA GLU A 526 -19.35 26.52 15.49
C GLU A 526 -18.96 25.03 15.64
N LYS A 527 -19.90 24.13 15.34
CA LYS A 527 -19.72 22.67 15.44
C LYS A 527 -19.69 22.03 14.06
N PHE A 528 -18.77 21.08 13.86
CA PHE A 528 -18.56 20.37 12.60
C PHE A 528 -18.41 18.88 12.85
N ASP A 529 -19.19 18.05 12.17
CA ASP A 529 -18.90 16.62 12.09
C ASP A 529 -17.73 16.39 11.13
N ILE A 530 -16.58 15.98 11.64
CA ILE A 530 -15.41 15.60 10.84
C ILE A 530 -15.17 14.09 10.86
N PRO A 531 -14.77 13.47 9.73
CA PRO A 531 -14.50 12.05 9.67
C PRO A 531 -13.06 11.75 10.14
N GLY A 532 -12.82 10.54 10.63
CA GLY A 532 -11.47 10.04 10.88
C GLY A 532 -11.49 8.54 11.12
N GLY A 533 -10.33 7.88 10.97
CA GLY A 533 -10.26 6.43 11.15
C GLY A 533 -10.73 5.97 12.52
N ALA A 534 -11.28 4.77 12.59
CA ALA A 534 -11.79 4.16 13.82
C ALA A 534 -11.50 2.65 13.91
N GLY A 535 -10.88 2.09 12.88
CA GLY A 535 -10.50 0.68 12.80
C GLY A 535 -9.04 0.39 13.11
N GLN A 536 -8.82 -0.88 13.39
CA GLN A 536 -7.51 -1.56 13.40
C GLN A 536 -6.89 -1.51 11.99
N PRO A 537 -5.60 -1.85 11.82
CA PRO A 537 -4.99 -2.09 10.51
C PRO A 537 -5.90 -2.98 9.64
N THR A 538 -6.18 -2.56 8.40
CA THR A 538 -7.16 -3.23 7.52
C THR A 538 -6.53 -4.03 6.39
N SER A 539 -5.22 -4.31 6.49
CA SER A 539 -4.50 -5.30 5.67
C SER A 539 -3.37 -5.95 6.46
N VAL A 540 -3.80 -6.84 7.35
CA VAL A 540 -2.97 -7.64 8.27
C VAL A 540 -3.68 -8.98 8.50
N GLY A 541 -2.91 -10.01 8.84
CA GLY A 541 -3.41 -11.39 8.95
C GLY A 541 -2.69 -12.29 7.97
N VAL A 542 -3.40 -12.81 6.98
CA VAL A 542 -2.83 -13.65 5.93
C VAL A 542 -2.49 -12.79 4.71
N HIS A 543 -1.20 -12.55 4.49
CA HIS A 543 -0.73 -11.74 3.38
C HIS A 543 -0.81 -12.45 2.03
N PHE A 544 -0.55 -11.69 0.95
CA PHE A 544 -0.69 -12.10 -0.45
C PHE A 544 -0.39 -13.58 -0.73
N ILE A 545 -1.43 -14.36 -0.99
CA ILE A 545 -1.34 -15.74 -1.46
C ILE A 545 -1.23 -15.73 -2.99
N ALA A 546 -0.17 -16.32 -3.53
CA ALA A 546 0.06 -16.50 -4.96
C ALA A 546 -0.85 -17.59 -5.52
N ASN A 547 -2.08 -17.25 -5.91
CA ASN A 547 -3.06 -18.21 -6.43
C ASN A 547 -2.49 -19.10 -7.58
N PRO A 548 -1.76 -18.56 -8.58
CA PRO A 548 -1.22 -19.40 -9.65
C PRO A 548 -0.15 -20.37 -9.17
N LYS A 549 0.61 -20.02 -8.12
CA LYS A 549 1.61 -20.91 -7.50
C LYS A 549 0.92 -22.05 -6.74
N VAL A 550 -0.17 -21.77 -6.03
CA VAL A 550 -0.97 -22.83 -5.39
C VAL A 550 -1.50 -23.81 -6.44
N LEU A 551 -2.01 -23.30 -7.58
CA LEU A 551 -2.45 -24.15 -8.69
C LEU A 551 -1.29 -24.94 -9.32
N GLU A 552 -0.11 -24.33 -9.50
CA GLU A 552 1.10 -25.05 -9.94
C GLU A 552 1.36 -26.25 -9.03
N LEU A 553 1.25 -26.06 -7.71
CA LEU A 553 1.50 -27.11 -6.73
C LEU A 553 0.41 -28.19 -6.70
N VAL A 554 -0.83 -27.89 -7.06
CA VAL A 554 -1.83 -28.93 -7.36
C VAL A 554 -1.36 -29.79 -8.53
N LEU A 555 -0.87 -29.16 -9.60
CA LEU A 555 -0.41 -29.89 -10.78
C LEU A 555 0.84 -30.70 -10.49
N THR A 556 1.70 -30.27 -9.58
CA THR A 556 2.99 -30.91 -9.26
C THR A 556 2.98 -31.72 -7.96
N ASN A 557 1.82 -32.11 -7.46
CA ASN A 557 1.66 -32.96 -6.27
C ASN A 557 2.33 -32.37 -5.00
N GLY A 558 2.17 -31.07 -4.80
CA GLY A 558 2.69 -30.31 -3.65
C GLY A 558 4.16 -29.90 -3.76
N LYS A 559 4.85 -30.27 -4.85
CA LYS A 559 6.28 -30.02 -5.03
C LYS A 559 6.55 -28.75 -5.84
N ASP A 560 7.32 -27.83 -5.27
CA ASP A 560 7.86 -26.69 -6.01
C ASP A 560 9.12 -27.13 -6.77
N TYR A 561 9.02 -27.24 -8.10
CA TYR A 561 10.15 -27.63 -8.96
C TYR A 561 11.18 -26.50 -9.16
N ARG A 562 10.82 -25.24 -8.87
CA ARG A 562 11.77 -24.12 -8.92
C ARG A 562 12.83 -24.25 -7.83
N THR A 563 12.41 -24.66 -6.63
CA THR A 563 13.26 -24.78 -5.44
C THR A 563 13.58 -26.23 -5.05
N ASN A 564 12.92 -27.19 -5.70
CA ASN A 564 12.94 -28.62 -5.36
C ASN A 564 12.44 -28.91 -3.93
N LEU A 565 11.59 -28.05 -3.38
CA LEU A 565 10.99 -28.18 -2.05
C LEU A 565 9.63 -28.88 -2.13
N GLN A 566 9.38 -29.84 -1.24
CA GLN A 566 8.03 -30.36 -1.03
C GLN A 566 7.28 -29.39 -0.11
N VAL A 567 6.41 -28.56 -0.67
CA VAL A 567 5.76 -27.49 0.09
C VAL A 567 4.52 -28.00 0.82
N TYR A 568 3.63 -28.66 0.08
CA TYR A 568 2.46 -29.31 0.65
C TYR A 568 2.66 -30.83 0.71
N PRO A 569 1.96 -31.54 1.61
CA PRO A 569 1.85 -32.99 1.52
C PRO A 569 1.35 -33.42 0.15
N GLU A 570 1.95 -34.46 -0.42
CA GLU A 570 1.53 -35.04 -1.69
C GLU A 570 0.05 -35.47 -1.62
N HIS A 571 -0.80 -34.90 -2.47
CA HIS A 571 -2.21 -35.29 -2.52
C HIS A 571 -2.41 -36.68 -3.16
N ASN A 572 -1.48 -37.13 -4.01
CA ASN A 572 -1.47 -38.45 -4.66
C ASN A 572 -2.77 -38.80 -5.42
N ARG A 573 -3.50 -37.76 -5.87
CA ARG A 573 -4.73 -37.88 -6.65
C ARG A 573 -4.41 -37.83 -8.14
N LYS A 574 -5.18 -38.58 -8.94
CA LYS A 574 -5.03 -38.59 -10.41
C LYS A 574 -5.63 -37.38 -11.11
N LEU A 575 -6.58 -36.68 -10.46
CA LEU A 575 -7.26 -35.49 -10.99
C LEU A 575 -7.91 -35.78 -12.35
N GLU A 576 -8.83 -36.75 -12.40
CA GLU A 576 -9.52 -37.23 -13.60
C GLU A 576 -10.65 -36.28 -14.06
N THR A 577 -11.08 -35.37 -13.18
CA THR A 577 -12.11 -34.35 -13.46
C THR A 577 -11.61 -32.93 -13.16
N PHE A 578 -12.24 -31.92 -13.78
CA PHE A 578 -11.94 -30.51 -13.52
C PHE A 578 -12.25 -30.15 -12.06
N GLU A 579 -13.34 -30.68 -11.52
CA GLU A 579 -13.78 -30.47 -10.15
C GLU A 579 -12.76 -30.99 -9.15
N GLU A 580 -12.06 -32.09 -9.44
CA GLU A 580 -10.97 -32.57 -8.58
C GLU A 580 -9.77 -31.62 -8.55
N ILE A 581 -9.43 -30.95 -9.66
CA ILE A 581 -8.40 -29.89 -9.66
C ILE A 581 -8.85 -28.73 -8.77
N VAL A 582 -10.08 -28.25 -8.97
CA VAL A 582 -10.61 -27.11 -8.21
C VAL A 582 -10.67 -27.45 -6.72
N ASN A 583 -11.15 -28.65 -6.36
CA ASN A 583 -11.21 -29.08 -4.97
C ASN A 583 -9.82 -29.22 -4.35
N GLN A 584 -8.83 -29.75 -5.08
CA GLN A 584 -7.46 -29.84 -4.56
C GLN A 584 -6.81 -28.46 -4.39
N PHE A 585 -7.10 -27.52 -5.31
CA PHE A 585 -6.69 -26.12 -5.18
C PHE A 585 -7.26 -25.51 -3.90
N LYS A 586 -8.57 -25.68 -3.66
CA LYS A 586 -9.24 -25.20 -2.45
C LYS A 586 -8.63 -25.82 -1.19
N GLU A 587 -8.36 -27.12 -1.17
CA GLU A 587 -7.72 -27.79 -0.03
C GLU A 587 -6.33 -27.22 0.31
N TYR A 588 -5.46 -27.01 -0.69
CA TYR A 588 -4.14 -26.40 -0.46
C TYR A 588 -4.24 -24.93 -0.06
N TYR A 589 -5.19 -24.19 -0.63
CA TYR A 589 -5.46 -22.82 -0.26
C TYR A 589 -5.94 -22.71 1.19
N GLU A 590 -6.88 -23.56 1.59
CA GLU A 590 -7.45 -23.56 2.94
C GLU A 590 -6.42 -23.97 3.99
N LEU A 591 -5.55 -24.95 3.68
CA LEU A 591 -4.40 -25.31 4.51
C LEU A 591 -3.43 -24.14 4.67
N THR A 592 -3.17 -23.41 3.57
CA THR A 592 -2.31 -22.22 3.57
C THR A 592 -2.87 -21.13 4.46
N CYS A 593 -4.15 -20.80 4.30
CA CYS A 593 -4.82 -19.82 5.15
C CYS A 593 -4.85 -20.24 6.62
N ASP A 594 -5.16 -21.51 6.93
CA ASP A 594 -5.25 -22.00 8.30
C ASP A 594 -3.91 -21.89 9.04
N VAL A 595 -2.81 -22.36 8.43
CA VAL A 595 -1.51 -22.31 9.06
C VAL A 595 -1.02 -20.87 9.19
N LEU A 596 -1.18 -20.04 8.15
CA LEU A 596 -0.76 -18.64 8.19
C LEU A 596 -1.60 -17.81 9.17
N ALA A 597 -2.91 -18.04 9.27
CA ALA A 597 -3.75 -17.32 10.23
C ALA A 597 -3.27 -17.59 11.67
N LYS A 598 -2.98 -18.86 12.00
CA LYS A 598 -2.45 -19.26 13.32
C LYS A 598 -1.10 -18.63 13.62
N THR A 599 -0.14 -18.70 12.69
CA THR A 599 1.21 -18.16 12.92
C THR A 599 1.21 -16.63 12.96
N ASN A 600 0.49 -15.97 12.04
CA ASN A 600 0.40 -14.50 12.04
C ASN A 600 -0.37 -13.95 13.26
N ASN A 601 -1.36 -14.69 13.77
CA ASN A 601 -2.01 -14.33 15.05
C ASN A 601 -1.01 -14.32 16.21
N ILE A 602 -0.08 -15.28 16.26
CA ILE A 602 0.98 -15.31 17.29
C ILE A 602 1.89 -14.10 17.13
N GLN A 603 2.33 -13.79 15.91
CA GLN A 603 3.22 -12.64 15.65
C GLN A 603 2.56 -11.32 16.07
N HIS A 604 1.30 -11.09 15.68
CA HIS A 604 0.53 -9.91 16.07
C HIS A 604 0.22 -9.87 17.57
N ASP A 605 0.03 -11.02 18.22
CA ASP A 605 -0.18 -11.08 19.66
C ASP A 605 1.09 -10.70 20.43
N ILE A 606 2.26 -11.11 19.95
CA ILE A 606 3.56 -10.65 20.48
C ILE A 606 3.71 -9.15 20.27
N TRP A 607 3.46 -8.65 19.05
CA TRP A 607 3.54 -7.21 18.75
C TRP A 607 2.63 -6.39 19.68
N ARG A 608 1.34 -6.74 19.80
CA ARG A 608 0.40 -5.96 20.61
C ARG A 608 0.71 -6.01 22.10
N LYS A 609 1.44 -7.02 22.58
CA LYS A 609 1.83 -7.17 24.00
C LYS A 609 3.17 -6.52 24.33
N LYS A 610 4.12 -6.53 23.39
CA LYS A 610 5.50 -6.08 23.62
C LYS A 610 5.86 -4.76 22.94
N ASN A 611 5.07 -4.35 21.96
CA ASN A 611 5.31 -3.17 21.15
C ASN A 611 3.97 -2.56 20.68
N MET A 612 3.01 -2.38 21.58
CA MET A 612 1.74 -1.75 21.25
C MET A 612 1.93 -0.32 20.73
N SER A 613 1.03 0.10 19.83
CA SER A 613 0.91 1.51 19.47
C SER A 613 0.39 2.33 20.65
N ILE A 614 1.00 3.50 20.87
CA ILE A 614 0.53 4.52 21.80
C ILE A 614 0.08 5.76 21.03
N VAL A 615 0.83 6.17 19.99
CA VAL A 615 0.53 7.38 19.21
C VAL A 615 -0.72 7.18 18.38
N ASN A 616 -0.85 6.08 17.65
CA ASN A 616 -2.10 5.80 16.92
C ASN A 616 -3.26 5.49 17.89
N SER A 617 -2.98 4.79 19.00
CA SER A 617 -4.00 4.49 20.02
C SER A 617 -4.61 5.75 20.64
N LEU A 618 -3.83 6.79 20.96
CA LEU A 618 -4.41 8.03 21.50
C LEU A 618 -5.34 8.74 20.50
N LEU A 619 -5.11 8.52 19.20
CA LEU A 619 -5.85 9.17 18.12
C LEU A 619 -7.14 8.43 17.77
N LYS A 620 -7.18 7.10 17.96
CA LYS A 620 -8.26 6.27 17.44
C LYS A 620 -9.42 6.14 18.42
N PRO A 621 -10.64 6.56 18.04
CA PRO A 621 -11.82 6.23 18.82
C PRO A 621 -11.99 4.69 18.90
N ASN A 622 -12.27 4.10 20.07
CA ASN A 622 -12.67 4.74 21.33
C ASN A 622 -11.59 4.65 22.43
N CYS A 623 -10.30 4.53 22.07
CA CYS A 623 -9.21 4.23 23.01
C CYS A 623 -9.20 5.13 24.24
N LEU A 624 -9.29 6.45 24.06
CA LEU A 624 -9.32 7.40 25.18
C LEU A 624 -10.60 7.29 26.02
N ASP A 625 -11.72 6.93 25.41
CA ASP A 625 -13.01 6.82 26.08
C ASP A 625 -13.06 5.58 27.00
N VAL A 626 -12.45 4.46 26.58
CA VAL A 626 -12.41 3.21 27.35
C VAL A 626 -11.12 3.00 28.15
N GLY A 627 -10.09 3.80 27.88
CA GLY A 627 -8.78 3.71 28.53
C GLY A 627 -7.96 2.52 28.06
N GLN A 628 -8.14 2.06 26.82
CA GLN A 628 -7.44 0.88 26.29
C GLN A 628 -6.69 1.23 25.01
N HIS A 629 -5.48 0.68 24.84
CA HIS A 629 -4.76 0.78 23.58
C HIS A 629 -5.24 -0.24 22.55
N ILE A 630 -4.71 -0.18 21.33
CA ILE A 630 -5.02 -1.06 20.20
C ILE A 630 -4.97 -2.56 20.55
N GLY A 631 -4.06 -2.98 21.43
CA GLY A 631 -3.86 -4.38 21.81
C GLY A 631 -5.01 -4.96 22.62
N ASN A 632 -5.76 -4.10 23.31
CA ASN A 632 -6.84 -4.48 24.21
C ASN A 632 -8.22 -4.11 23.63
N LEU A 633 -8.34 -4.10 22.31
CA LEU A 633 -9.58 -3.77 21.60
C LEU A 633 -10.10 -2.35 21.90
N GLY A 634 -9.21 -1.39 22.16
CA GLY A 634 -9.61 0.00 22.42
C GLY A 634 -10.23 0.71 21.21
N TYR A 635 -9.98 0.22 19.99
CA TYR A 635 -10.51 0.80 18.76
C TYR A 635 -12.00 0.48 18.64
N ARG A 636 -12.74 1.33 17.94
CA ARG A 636 -14.18 1.14 17.74
C ARG A 636 -14.49 -0.10 16.91
N PHE A 637 -13.69 -0.37 15.88
CA PHE A 637 -13.87 -1.50 14.98
C PHE A 637 -12.62 -2.37 14.96
N ASN A 638 -12.77 -3.66 15.25
CA ASN A 638 -11.65 -4.58 15.43
C ASN A 638 -11.72 -5.81 14.51
N ALA A 639 -12.83 -6.02 13.79
CA ALA A 639 -12.97 -7.08 12.80
C ALA A 639 -12.30 -6.72 11.46
N THR A 640 -11.01 -6.38 11.48
CA THR A 640 -10.27 -5.80 10.32
C THR A 640 -9.22 -6.72 9.69
N TYR A 641 -8.94 -7.88 10.27
CA TYR A 641 -7.93 -8.80 9.73
C TYR A 641 -8.48 -9.48 8.48
N ASN A 642 -7.59 -9.80 7.53
CA ASN A 642 -8.01 -10.27 6.22
C ASN A 642 -7.07 -11.34 5.64
N VAL A 643 -7.50 -11.87 4.50
CA VAL A 643 -6.75 -12.76 3.62
C VAL A 643 -6.54 -12.06 2.28
N GLU A 644 -5.29 -11.86 1.91
CA GLU A 644 -4.91 -11.17 0.68
C GLU A 644 -4.67 -12.17 -0.46
N SER A 645 -5.32 -12.00 -1.60
CA SER A 645 -5.07 -12.81 -2.81
C SER A 645 -4.16 -12.08 -3.81
N CYS A 646 -3.36 -12.81 -4.58
CA CYS A 646 -2.62 -12.27 -5.73
C CYS A 646 -2.65 -13.23 -6.93
N GLY A 647 -2.70 -12.68 -8.15
CA GLY A 647 -2.72 -13.46 -9.38
C GLY A 647 -4.05 -14.16 -9.66
N THR A 648 -5.17 -13.56 -9.20
CA THR A 648 -6.54 -14.07 -9.40
C THR A 648 -6.79 -14.38 -10.87
N ILE A 649 -6.60 -13.41 -11.75
CA ILE A 649 -6.93 -13.56 -13.18
C ILE A 649 -6.09 -14.60 -13.91
N ASN A 650 -4.80 -14.74 -13.58
CA ASN A 650 -3.99 -15.84 -14.14
C ASN A 650 -4.51 -17.21 -13.70
N THR A 651 -4.99 -17.32 -12.45
CA THR A 651 -5.57 -18.56 -11.93
C THR A 651 -6.88 -18.89 -12.66
N ILE A 652 -7.77 -17.91 -12.81
CA ILE A 652 -9.04 -18.09 -13.54
C ILE A 652 -8.80 -18.48 -15.00
N ASN A 653 -7.90 -17.76 -15.69
CA ASN A 653 -7.53 -18.09 -17.07
C ASN A 653 -6.87 -19.49 -17.18
N SER A 654 -6.09 -19.88 -16.19
CA SER A 654 -5.43 -21.19 -16.14
C SER A 654 -6.43 -22.33 -15.92
N LEU A 655 -7.40 -22.13 -15.03
CA LEU A 655 -8.51 -23.05 -14.82
C LEU A 655 -9.39 -23.17 -16.06
N ALA A 656 -9.71 -22.06 -16.74
CA ALA A 656 -10.46 -22.08 -18.00
C ALA A 656 -9.74 -22.88 -19.09
N SER A 657 -8.42 -22.68 -19.22
CA SER A 657 -7.56 -23.43 -20.15
C SER A 657 -7.54 -24.92 -19.84
N LEU A 658 -7.31 -25.30 -18.57
CA LEU A 658 -7.35 -26.69 -18.13
C LEU A 658 -8.71 -27.34 -18.39
N LYS A 659 -9.79 -26.68 -17.97
CA LYS A 659 -11.16 -27.16 -18.17
C LYS A 659 -11.42 -27.42 -19.65
N LYS A 660 -11.07 -26.47 -20.51
CA LYS A 660 -11.33 -26.57 -21.95
C LYS A 660 -10.47 -27.65 -22.59
N LEU A 661 -9.15 -27.56 -22.45
CA LEU A 661 -8.21 -28.33 -23.25
C LEU A 661 -8.00 -29.76 -22.74
N VAL A 662 -8.12 -29.98 -21.44
CA VAL A 662 -7.88 -31.29 -20.81
C VAL A 662 -9.19 -32.06 -20.58
N TYR A 663 -10.25 -31.39 -20.11
CA TYR A 663 -11.45 -32.09 -19.66
C TYR A 663 -12.63 -32.04 -20.65
N ASP A 664 -12.94 -30.87 -21.20
CA ASP A 664 -14.06 -30.68 -22.13
C ASP A 664 -13.70 -31.20 -23.54
N ASP A 665 -12.63 -30.65 -24.14
CA ASP A 665 -12.19 -31.01 -25.50
C ASP A 665 -11.30 -32.26 -25.52
N LYS A 666 -10.69 -32.61 -24.37
CA LYS A 666 -9.74 -33.73 -24.21
C LYS A 666 -8.63 -33.76 -25.27
N LYS A 667 -8.17 -32.57 -25.67
CA LYS A 667 -7.12 -32.39 -26.68
C LYS A 667 -5.74 -32.78 -26.13
N TYR A 668 -5.53 -32.57 -24.83
CA TYR A 668 -4.32 -32.94 -24.12
C TYR A 668 -4.66 -33.67 -22.82
N THR A 669 -3.75 -34.52 -22.37
CA THR A 669 -3.79 -35.10 -21.03
C THR A 669 -3.22 -34.13 -19.99
N LEU A 670 -3.56 -34.34 -18.71
CA LEU A 670 -2.99 -33.55 -17.63
C LEU A 670 -1.46 -33.72 -17.52
N ASP A 671 -0.95 -34.91 -17.83
CA ASP A 671 0.49 -35.19 -17.82
C ASP A 671 1.23 -34.46 -18.94
N GLU A 672 0.65 -34.37 -20.15
CA GLU A 672 1.21 -33.55 -21.24
C GLU A 672 1.22 -32.07 -20.88
N MET A 673 0.15 -31.57 -20.24
CA MET A 673 0.09 -30.19 -19.76
C MET A 673 1.14 -29.92 -18.68
N ARG A 674 1.29 -30.82 -17.70
CA ARG A 674 2.34 -30.75 -16.67
C ARG A 674 3.73 -30.75 -17.28
N GLU A 675 4.01 -31.65 -18.23
CA GLU A 675 5.30 -31.70 -18.91
C GLU A 675 5.60 -30.38 -19.65
N ALA A 676 4.61 -29.82 -20.34
CA ALA A 676 4.75 -28.56 -21.06
C ALA A 676 5.07 -27.39 -20.11
N ILE A 677 4.38 -27.30 -18.97
CA ILE A 677 4.64 -26.30 -17.92
C ILE A 677 6.06 -26.41 -17.37
N LEU A 678 6.49 -27.62 -16.99
CA LEU A 678 7.82 -27.87 -16.41
C LEU A 678 8.96 -27.54 -17.40
N ASN A 679 8.67 -27.62 -18.70
CA ASN A 679 9.60 -27.24 -19.77
C ASN A 679 9.36 -25.82 -20.30
N ASN A 680 8.55 -25.01 -19.60
CA ASN A 680 8.23 -23.63 -19.94
C ASN A 680 7.76 -23.47 -21.40
N PHE A 681 7.00 -24.45 -21.90
CA PHE A 681 6.53 -24.55 -23.29
C PHE A 681 7.64 -24.44 -24.36
N GLY A 682 8.90 -24.77 -24.01
CA GLY A 682 10.05 -24.66 -24.90
C GLY A 682 10.61 -23.24 -25.05
N PHE A 683 10.22 -22.31 -24.18
CA PHE A 683 10.77 -20.96 -24.09
C PHE A 683 11.81 -20.84 -22.98
N LYS A 684 12.70 -19.86 -23.11
CA LYS A 684 13.56 -19.44 -22.00
C LYS A 684 12.72 -18.76 -20.92
N THR A 685 13.21 -18.78 -19.70
CA THR A 685 12.59 -18.10 -18.55
C THR A 685 12.81 -16.59 -18.62
N ALA A 686 11.96 -15.82 -17.92
CA ALA A 686 12.06 -14.36 -17.87
C ALA A 686 13.44 -13.87 -17.37
N GLU A 687 14.03 -14.55 -16.37
CA GLU A 687 15.34 -14.18 -15.81
C GLU A 687 16.48 -14.42 -16.82
N GLU A 688 16.44 -15.50 -17.61
CA GLU A 688 17.44 -15.76 -18.66
C GLU A 688 17.43 -14.68 -19.76
N ILE A 689 16.27 -14.06 -19.99
CA ILE A 689 16.09 -13.02 -21.01
C ILE A 689 16.37 -11.63 -20.44
N GLY A 690 16.06 -11.41 -19.16
CA GLY A 690 16.02 -10.09 -18.53
C GLY A 690 14.80 -9.26 -18.95
N SER A 691 13.71 -9.90 -19.37
CA SER A 691 12.41 -9.27 -19.64
C SER A 691 11.29 -10.06 -18.98
N TYR A 692 10.38 -9.34 -18.33
CA TYR A 692 9.26 -9.91 -17.58
C TYR A 692 7.93 -9.76 -18.30
N SER A 693 7.94 -9.20 -19.53
CA SER A 693 6.80 -9.18 -20.44
C SER A 693 6.66 -10.50 -21.19
N LEU A 694 5.43 -10.98 -21.38
CA LEU A 694 5.15 -12.18 -22.17
C LEU A 694 5.63 -12.02 -23.64
N ALA A 695 5.44 -10.84 -24.24
CA ALA A 695 5.75 -10.61 -25.65
C ALA A 695 7.25 -10.74 -26.00
N ASP A 696 8.12 -10.47 -25.03
CA ASP A 696 9.57 -10.51 -25.21
C ASP A 696 10.19 -11.90 -25.04
N GLN A 697 9.42 -12.90 -24.63
CA GLN A 697 9.97 -14.22 -24.34
C GLN A 697 10.52 -14.89 -25.60
N GLU A 698 11.67 -15.55 -25.46
CA GLU A 698 12.46 -16.13 -26.56
C GLU A 698 12.36 -17.65 -26.55
N LYS A 699 12.20 -18.27 -27.72
CA LYS A 699 12.22 -19.73 -27.83
C LYS A 699 13.61 -20.28 -27.43
N ALA A 700 13.65 -21.33 -26.63
CA ALA A 700 14.91 -21.89 -26.11
C ALA A 700 15.68 -22.70 -27.17
N GLY A 701 15.01 -23.16 -28.23
CA GLY A 701 15.62 -23.92 -29.33
C GLY A 701 14.72 -24.02 -30.55
N ILE A 702 15.07 -24.94 -31.46
CA ILE A 702 14.33 -25.16 -32.73
C ILE A 702 13.17 -26.16 -32.54
N SER A 703 13.10 -26.83 -31.38
CA SER A 703 12.03 -27.81 -31.08
C SER A 703 10.66 -27.14 -31.13
N SER A 704 9.73 -27.77 -31.85
CA SER A 704 8.31 -27.39 -31.91
C SER A 704 7.42 -28.25 -31.02
N LYS A 705 7.99 -29.09 -30.14
CA LYS A 705 7.26 -30.09 -29.34
C LYS A 705 6.05 -29.52 -28.61
N TYR A 706 6.18 -28.32 -28.06
CA TYR A 706 5.16 -27.69 -27.23
C TYR A 706 4.38 -26.57 -27.96
N ASP A 707 4.61 -26.37 -29.25
CA ASP A 707 4.05 -25.21 -29.97
C ASP A 707 2.53 -25.24 -30.07
N ASP A 708 1.95 -26.43 -30.31
CA ASP A 708 0.51 -26.58 -30.47
C ASP A 708 -0.20 -26.41 -29.13
N ILE A 709 0.25 -27.13 -28.08
CA ILE A 709 -0.33 -27.03 -26.73
C ILE A 709 -0.23 -25.60 -26.19
N TYR A 710 0.90 -24.93 -26.42
CA TYR A 710 1.08 -23.55 -26.01
C TYR A 710 0.18 -22.58 -26.79
N GLY A 711 0.07 -22.77 -28.11
CA GLY A 711 -0.84 -21.99 -28.96
C GLY A 711 -2.30 -22.13 -28.50
N ASP A 712 -2.73 -23.34 -28.16
CA ASP A 712 -4.07 -23.57 -27.63
C ASP A 712 -4.27 -22.96 -26.24
N CYS A 713 -3.28 -23.02 -25.34
CA CYS A 713 -3.33 -22.33 -24.06
C CYS A 713 -3.54 -20.82 -24.22
N LEU A 714 -2.85 -20.20 -25.18
CA LEU A 714 -3.02 -18.77 -25.51
C LEU A 714 -4.42 -18.46 -26.10
N LEU A 715 -4.99 -19.40 -26.87
CA LEU A 715 -6.29 -19.26 -27.52
C LEU A 715 -7.49 -19.68 -26.66
N ALA A 716 -7.27 -20.39 -25.55
CA ALA A 716 -8.34 -20.74 -24.62
C ALA A 716 -9.06 -19.48 -24.11
N PRO A 717 -10.36 -19.55 -23.75
CA PRO A 717 -11.12 -18.42 -23.22
C PRO A 717 -10.37 -17.66 -22.12
N LYS A 718 -10.44 -16.33 -22.16
CA LYS A 718 -9.76 -15.43 -21.22
C LYS A 718 -10.74 -14.45 -20.61
N TYR A 719 -10.63 -14.25 -19.30
CA TYR A 719 -11.33 -13.22 -18.55
C TYR A 719 -11.19 -11.84 -19.22
N GLY A 720 -12.21 -11.01 -19.06
CA GLY A 720 -12.19 -9.62 -19.53
C GLY A 720 -12.79 -9.43 -20.92
N ASN A 721 -13.55 -10.41 -21.40
CA ASN A 721 -14.08 -10.46 -22.76
C ASN A 721 -15.60 -10.66 -22.83
N ASP A 722 -16.31 -10.60 -21.70
CA ASP A 722 -17.74 -10.95 -21.59
C ASP A 722 -18.00 -12.37 -22.13
N ASP A 723 -17.18 -13.32 -21.68
CA ASP A 723 -17.26 -14.72 -22.06
C ASP A 723 -17.77 -15.56 -20.86
N PRO A 724 -19.03 -16.02 -20.90
CA PRO A 724 -19.62 -16.78 -19.79
C PRO A 724 -18.84 -18.03 -19.38
N TYR A 725 -18.02 -18.60 -20.28
CA TYR A 725 -17.25 -19.81 -19.97
C TYR A 725 -16.20 -19.55 -18.89
N VAL A 726 -15.45 -18.46 -19.00
CA VAL A 726 -14.39 -18.08 -18.04
C VAL A 726 -14.95 -17.22 -16.90
N ASP A 727 -15.95 -16.40 -17.19
CA ASP A 727 -16.55 -15.52 -16.18
C ASP A 727 -17.38 -16.30 -15.14
N SER A 728 -17.93 -17.47 -15.50
CA SER A 728 -18.54 -18.38 -14.51
C SER A 728 -17.51 -18.98 -13.55
N ILE A 729 -16.29 -19.27 -14.02
CA ILE A 729 -15.19 -19.75 -13.15
C ILE A 729 -14.74 -18.64 -12.20
N LEU A 730 -14.66 -17.39 -12.68
CA LEU A 730 -14.40 -16.25 -11.79
C LEU A 730 -15.49 -16.15 -10.72
N LYS A 731 -16.76 -16.17 -11.12
CA LYS A 731 -17.87 -16.07 -10.18
C LYS A 731 -17.82 -17.16 -9.10
N ASP A 732 -17.61 -18.41 -9.50
CA ASP A 732 -17.53 -19.54 -8.57
C ASP A 732 -16.30 -19.44 -7.63
N TYR A 733 -15.18 -18.89 -8.13
CA TYR A 733 -14.02 -18.58 -7.31
C TYR A 733 -14.32 -17.47 -6.30
N GLU A 734 -14.93 -16.36 -6.72
CA GLU A 734 -15.22 -15.21 -5.86
C GLU A 734 -16.25 -15.56 -4.78
N ASP A 735 -17.31 -16.29 -5.14
CA ASP A 735 -18.29 -16.78 -4.18
C ASP A 735 -17.64 -17.70 -3.13
N TRP A 736 -16.71 -18.58 -3.54
CA TRP A 736 -15.96 -19.41 -2.58
C TRP A 736 -14.94 -18.61 -1.77
N PHE A 737 -14.12 -17.77 -2.40
CA PHE A 737 -13.00 -17.08 -1.76
C PHE A 737 -13.50 -16.06 -0.73
N CYS A 738 -14.52 -15.27 -1.08
CA CYS A 738 -15.12 -14.34 -0.13
C CYS A 738 -15.72 -15.08 1.08
N ASP A 739 -16.39 -16.21 0.87
CA ASP A 739 -17.01 -16.98 1.95
C ASP A 739 -15.95 -17.69 2.82
N VAL A 740 -14.93 -18.32 2.22
CA VAL A 740 -13.94 -19.12 2.94
C VAL A 740 -13.05 -18.27 3.85
N CYS A 741 -12.80 -17.00 3.50
CA CYS A 741 -12.03 -16.09 4.35
C CYS A 741 -12.66 -15.92 5.75
N HIS A 742 -13.99 -16.00 5.84
CA HIS A 742 -14.73 -15.87 7.10
C HIS A 742 -14.62 -17.10 8.01
N ASN A 743 -14.01 -18.20 7.55
CA ASN A 743 -13.72 -19.38 8.37
C ASN A 743 -12.51 -19.18 9.30
N TYR A 744 -11.69 -18.17 9.02
CA TYR A 744 -10.49 -17.87 9.81
C TYR A 744 -10.77 -16.76 10.82
N GLU A 745 -10.16 -16.88 11.99
CA GLU A 745 -10.34 -15.94 13.09
C GLU A 745 -9.02 -15.25 13.42
N SER A 746 -9.06 -13.93 13.62
CA SER A 746 -7.90 -13.16 14.07
C SER A 746 -7.65 -13.34 15.57
N LEU A 747 -6.50 -12.89 16.05
CA LEU A 747 -6.16 -12.85 17.49
C LEU A 747 -7.15 -12.09 18.38
N TYR A 748 -8.09 -11.35 17.78
CA TYR A 748 -9.14 -10.58 18.43
C TYR A 748 -10.48 -11.33 18.51
N GLY A 749 -10.54 -12.59 18.07
CA GLY A 749 -11.78 -13.36 18.06
C GLY A 749 -12.76 -12.89 17.00
N LYS A 750 -12.25 -12.31 15.89
CA LYS A 750 -13.06 -11.75 14.80
C LYS A 750 -12.79 -12.49 13.50
N LYS A 751 -13.85 -12.72 12.73
CA LYS A 751 -13.75 -13.33 11.40
C LYS A 751 -12.92 -12.47 10.47
N MET A 752 -12.06 -13.12 9.68
CA MET A 752 -11.33 -12.48 8.60
C MET A 752 -12.23 -12.30 7.37
N TYR A 753 -11.78 -11.47 6.41
CA TYR A 753 -12.46 -11.24 5.13
C TYR A 753 -11.46 -11.19 3.97
N ALA A 754 -11.94 -11.10 2.74
CA ALA A 754 -11.12 -11.02 1.53
C ALA A 754 -10.54 -9.62 1.27
N CYS A 755 -9.26 -9.53 0.91
CA CYS A 755 -8.61 -8.36 0.32
C CYS A 755 -7.97 -8.74 -1.01
N GLN A 756 -8.22 -7.97 -2.06
CA GLN A 756 -7.91 -8.37 -3.43
C GLN A 756 -7.23 -7.25 -4.22
N ILE A 757 -5.92 -7.13 -4.03
CA ILE A 757 -5.04 -6.16 -4.67
C ILE A 757 -3.74 -6.85 -5.09
N SER A 758 -2.97 -6.24 -5.99
CA SER A 758 -1.64 -6.78 -6.33
C SER A 758 -0.48 -6.00 -5.72
N VAL A 759 -0.64 -4.68 -5.53
CA VAL A 759 0.48 -3.75 -5.35
C VAL A 759 1.58 -4.08 -6.38
N SER A 760 2.86 -4.18 -6.00
CA SER A 760 3.92 -4.74 -6.86
C SER A 760 4.17 -6.24 -6.68
N THR A 761 3.39 -6.91 -5.82
CA THR A 761 3.57 -8.32 -5.42
C THR A 761 3.49 -9.30 -6.59
N HIS A 762 2.67 -8.97 -7.60
CA HIS A 762 2.54 -9.71 -8.86
C HIS A 762 3.86 -9.85 -9.64
N GLY A 763 4.85 -8.98 -9.40
CA GLY A 763 6.20 -9.11 -9.93
C GLY A 763 6.99 -10.24 -9.26
N ALA A 764 7.14 -10.18 -7.94
CA ALA A 764 7.95 -11.15 -7.19
C ALA A 764 7.31 -12.55 -7.16
N GLN A 765 5.98 -12.65 -6.96
CA GLN A 765 5.28 -13.93 -6.99
C GLN A 765 5.19 -14.51 -8.41
N GLY A 766 5.12 -13.66 -9.43
CA GLY A 766 5.31 -14.08 -10.82
C GLY A 766 6.70 -14.67 -11.05
N ALA A 767 7.75 -14.02 -10.55
CA ALA A 767 9.13 -14.53 -10.61
C ALA A 767 9.30 -15.91 -9.92
N ALA A 768 8.53 -16.18 -8.85
CA ALA A 768 8.57 -17.43 -8.10
C ALA A 768 7.79 -18.60 -8.76
N THR A 769 7.07 -18.33 -9.84
CA THR A 769 6.08 -19.25 -10.43
C THR A 769 6.50 -19.66 -11.82
N LEU A 770 6.38 -20.96 -12.10
CA LEU A 770 6.63 -21.56 -13.41
C LEU A 770 5.62 -21.06 -14.44
N ALA A 771 5.68 -21.60 -15.65
CA ALA A 771 4.66 -21.32 -16.65
C ALA A 771 3.28 -21.78 -16.16
N THR A 772 2.23 -21.11 -16.60
CA THR A 772 0.85 -21.43 -16.23
C THR A 772 0.03 -21.77 -17.46
N THR A 773 -1.08 -22.49 -17.28
CA THR A 773 -1.87 -23.04 -18.39
C THR A 773 -2.65 -21.98 -19.15
N ASP A 774 -2.73 -20.75 -18.65
CA ASP A 774 -3.21 -19.59 -19.40
C ASP A 774 -2.25 -19.12 -20.50
N GLY A 775 -1.05 -19.69 -20.59
CA GLY A 775 -0.02 -19.33 -21.56
C GLY A 775 0.98 -18.28 -21.03
N ARG A 776 0.88 -17.86 -19.76
CA ARG A 776 1.94 -17.07 -19.13
C ARG A 776 3.19 -17.94 -18.93
N LEU A 777 4.36 -17.39 -19.24
CA LEU A 777 5.64 -18.09 -19.17
C LEU A 777 6.36 -17.88 -17.82
N ALA A 778 7.23 -18.82 -17.47
CA ALA A 778 7.91 -18.89 -16.18
C ALA A 778 8.69 -17.60 -15.86
N GLY A 779 8.44 -17.08 -14.65
CA GLY A 779 9.09 -15.89 -14.12
C GLY A 779 8.53 -14.55 -14.62
N THR A 780 7.62 -14.53 -15.59
CA THR A 780 6.91 -13.30 -15.98
C THR A 780 5.92 -12.87 -14.89
N THR A 781 5.48 -11.61 -14.91
CA THR A 781 4.55 -11.11 -13.87
C THR A 781 3.21 -11.82 -13.93
N TYR A 782 2.46 -11.82 -12.82
CA TYR A 782 1.02 -12.02 -12.88
C TYR A 782 0.32 -10.79 -13.50
N ALA A 783 -0.98 -10.92 -13.76
CA ALA A 783 -1.89 -9.81 -13.99
C ALA A 783 -1.84 -8.87 -12.78
N ASP A 784 -1.89 -7.57 -13.06
CA ASP A 784 -2.01 -6.57 -12.01
C ASP A 784 -3.43 -6.57 -11.41
N GLY A 785 -3.55 -6.02 -10.21
CA GLY A 785 -4.81 -5.97 -9.48
C GLY A 785 -5.44 -7.35 -9.24
N SER A 786 -6.76 -7.37 -9.22
CA SER A 786 -7.58 -8.58 -9.09
C SER A 786 -8.64 -8.69 -10.18
N MET A 787 -9.00 -7.58 -10.82
CA MET A 787 -10.02 -7.50 -11.88
C MET A 787 -9.48 -6.85 -13.17
N SER A 788 -8.17 -6.61 -13.28
CA SER A 788 -7.55 -6.23 -14.56
C SER A 788 -7.35 -7.47 -15.45
N ALA A 789 -7.52 -7.33 -16.76
CA ALA A 789 -7.16 -8.41 -17.67
C ALA A 789 -5.65 -8.66 -17.66
N TYR A 790 -5.23 -9.92 -17.88
CA TYR A 790 -3.82 -10.18 -18.15
C TYR A 790 -3.43 -9.49 -19.46
N PRO A 791 -2.27 -8.80 -19.55
CA PRO A 791 -1.90 -7.99 -20.71
C PRO A 791 -2.13 -8.66 -22.08
N GLY A 792 -2.92 -8.00 -22.95
CA GLY A 792 -3.22 -8.48 -24.30
C GLY A 792 -4.31 -9.57 -24.39
N THR A 793 -4.99 -9.88 -23.28
CA THR A 793 -6.09 -10.87 -23.27
C THR A 793 -7.47 -10.25 -23.39
N ASP A 794 -7.65 -8.98 -23.01
CA ASP A 794 -8.85 -8.16 -23.19
C ASP A 794 -8.96 -7.66 -24.64
N LYS A 795 -9.68 -8.42 -25.47
CA LYS A 795 -9.81 -8.18 -26.92
C LYS A 795 -11.20 -7.68 -27.34
N ASN A 796 -12.13 -7.54 -26.39
CA ASN A 796 -13.51 -7.07 -26.63
C ASN A 796 -13.82 -5.69 -26.01
N GLY A 797 -12.78 -4.97 -25.58
CA GLY A 797 -12.90 -3.59 -25.12
C GLY A 797 -13.25 -3.42 -23.64
N PRO A 798 -13.26 -2.16 -23.14
CA PRO A 798 -13.30 -1.91 -21.71
C PRO A 798 -14.66 -2.27 -21.09
N TYR A 799 -15.75 -2.16 -21.85
CA TYR A 799 -17.09 -2.54 -21.36
C TYR A 799 -17.29 -4.06 -21.23
N ALA A 800 -16.62 -4.85 -22.07
CA ALA A 800 -16.59 -6.31 -21.92
C ALA A 800 -15.80 -6.69 -20.67
N LEU A 801 -14.64 -6.05 -20.46
CA LEU A 801 -13.86 -6.18 -19.23
C LEU A 801 -14.68 -5.81 -17.98
N PHE A 802 -15.44 -4.71 -18.01
CA PHE A 802 -16.31 -4.31 -16.91
C PHE A 802 -17.41 -5.33 -16.64
N THR A 803 -17.93 -5.98 -17.68
CA THR A 803 -18.98 -7.00 -17.54
C THR A 803 -18.43 -8.28 -16.92
N SER A 804 -17.27 -8.76 -17.39
CA SER A 804 -16.56 -9.88 -16.76
C SER A 804 -16.20 -9.58 -15.30
N ALA A 805 -15.72 -8.37 -14.99
CA ALA A 805 -15.34 -7.99 -13.63
C ALA A 805 -16.51 -8.04 -12.65
N THR A 806 -17.73 -7.68 -13.09
CA THR A 806 -18.91 -7.46 -12.23
C THR A 806 -19.92 -8.61 -12.25
N VAL A 807 -19.47 -9.84 -12.55
CA VAL A 807 -20.31 -11.04 -12.46
C VAL A 807 -20.61 -11.49 -11.02
N TRP A 808 -19.99 -10.85 -10.04
CA TRP A 808 -20.15 -11.06 -8.60
C TRP A 808 -20.37 -9.72 -7.88
N ASP A 809 -20.76 -9.78 -6.60
CA ASP A 809 -20.97 -8.59 -5.77
C ASP A 809 -19.68 -8.20 -5.05
N HIS A 810 -19.06 -7.11 -5.49
CA HIS A 810 -17.77 -6.65 -4.97
C HIS A 810 -17.84 -6.22 -3.50
N SER A 811 -19.02 -5.95 -2.93
CA SER A 811 -19.18 -5.59 -1.51
C SER A 811 -18.95 -6.77 -0.56
N LYS A 812 -18.85 -8.00 -1.09
CA LYS A 812 -18.47 -9.21 -0.34
C LYS A 812 -16.98 -9.26 0.01
N SER A 813 -16.16 -8.48 -0.69
CA SER A 813 -14.73 -8.30 -0.44
C SER A 813 -14.47 -6.89 0.07
N GLN A 814 -13.38 -6.68 0.80
CA GLN A 814 -12.97 -5.33 1.19
C GLN A 814 -12.80 -4.43 -0.04
N ASN A 815 -12.32 -5.00 -1.14
CA ASN A 815 -12.03 -4.30 -2.37
C ASN A 815 -11.88 -5.28 -3.55
N SER A 816 -11.76 -4.70 -4.74
CA SER A 816 -11.29 -5.34 -5.96
C SER A 816 -10.56 -4.29 -6.80
N GLN A 817 -9.48 -4.62 -7.49
CA GLN A 817 -8.61 -3.65 -8.14
C GLN A 817 -8.58 -3.82 -9.66
N MET A 818 -8.93 -2.75 -10.39
CA MET A 818 -8.78 -2.65 -11.84
C MET A 818 -7.84 -1.49 -12.23
N ASN A 819 -6.92 -1.77 -13.15
CA ASN A 819 -6.13 -0.78 -13.86
C ASN A 819 -6.55 -0.71 -15.33
N LEU A 820 -6.55 0.49 -15.88
CA LEU A 820 -6.77 0.72 -17.31
C LEU A 820 -5.72 1.70 -17.84
N LYS A 821 -5.14 1.42 -19.02
CA LYS A 821 -4.20 2.34 -19.66
C LYS A 821 -4.86 2.97 -20.88
N ILE A 822 -4.93 4.30 -20.88
CA ILE A 822 -5.58 5.11 -21.91
C ILE A 822 -4.52 5.90 -22.66
N HIS A 823 -4.53 5.83 -23.98
CA HIS A 823 -3.66 6.68 -24.79
C HIS A 823 -4.13 8.15 -24.69
N PRO A 824 -3.24 9.15 -24.55
CA PRO A 824 -3.65 10.55 -24.35
C PRO A 824 -4.57 11.12 -25.43
N SER A 825 -4.49 10.63 -26.67
CA SER A 825 -5.37 11.07 -27.77
C SER A 825 -6.83 10.65 -27.58
N ALA A 826 -7.10 9.56 -26.87
CA ALA A 826 -8.45 9.01 -26.68
C ALA A 826 -9.36 9.94 -25.87
N ILE A 827 -8.76 10.76 -25.01
CA ILE A 827 -9.46 11.60 -24.02
C ILE A 827 -9.14 13.10 -24.16
N LYS A 828 -8.76 13.54 -25.36
CA LYS A 828 -8.41 14.95 -25.64
C LYS A 828 -9.60 15.90 -25.46
N GLY A 829 -9.34 17.07 -24.86
CA GLY A 829 -10.33 18.13 -24.64
C GLY A 829 -11.42 17.76 -23.63
N ILE A 830 -12.39 18.67 -23.44
CA ILE A 830 -13.47 18.48 -22.48
C ILE A 830 -14.39 17.30 -22.84
N GLU A 831 -14.61 17.03 -24.12
CA GLU A 831 -15.41 15.88 -24.56
C GLU A 831 -14.71 14.56 -24.22
N GLY A 832 -13.38 14.50 -24.35
CA GLY A 832 -12.61 13.35 -23.88
C GLY A 832 -12.66 13.17 -22.35
N SER A 833 -12.66 14.28 -21.59
CA SER A 833 -12.89 14.22 -20.14
C SER A 833 -14.27 13.65 -19.79
N LYS A 834 -15.33 14.08 -20.49
CA LYS A 834 -16.69 13.53 -20.28
C LYS A 834 -16.76 12.05 -20.61
N LYS A 835 -16.13 11.61 -21.70
CA LYS A 835 -16.06 10.18 -22.07
C LYS A 835 -15.37 9.34 -20.99
N LEU A 836 -14.23 9.78 -20.47
CA LEU A 836 -13.55 9.06 -19.39
C LEU A 836 -14.39 9.03 -18.11
N LEU A 837 -15.11 10.11 -17.81
CA LEU A 837 -16.06 10.14 -16.70
C LEU A 837 -17.20 9.15 -16.90
N ASP A 838 -17.80 9.11 -18.09
CA ASP A 838 -18.91 8.20 -18.40
C ASP A 838 -18.47 6.73 -18.43
N LEU A 839 -17.24 6.44 -18.88
CA LEU A 839 -16.61 5.13 -18.75
C LEU A 839 -16.50 4.73 -17.27
N THR A 840 -15.95 5.63 -16.44
CA THR A 840 -15.84 5.43 -14.98
C THR A 840 -17.22 5.16 -14.37
N ARG A 841 -18.22 5.99 -14.68
CA ARG A 841 -19.60 5.83 -14.19
C ARG A 841 -20.20 4.50 -14.58
N SER A 842 -19.95 4.05 -15.81
CA SER A 842 -20.48 2.78 -16.32
C SER A 842 -19.98 1.61 -15.47
N TYR A 843 -18.70 1.61 -15.09
CA TYR A 843 -18.15 0.60 -14.18
C TYR A 843 -18.71 0.72 -12.76
N MET A 844 -18.74 1.93 -12.21
CA MET A 844 -19.25 2.16 -10.84
C MET A 844 -20.73 1.80 -10.67
N ARG A 845 -21.57 2.12 -11.67
CA ARG A 845 -23.01 1.80 -11.67
C ARG A 845 -23.29 0.30 -11.77
N LYS A 846 -22.37 -0.47 -12.35
CA LYS A 846 -22.44 -1.94 -12.37
C LYS A 846 -22.04 -2.58 -11.03
N GLY A 847 -21.55 -1.81 -10.06
CA GLY A 847 -21.07 -2.32 -8.78
C GLY A 847 -19.57 -2.58 -8.74
N GLY A 848 -18.83 -2.26 -9.80
CA GLY A 848 -17.37 -2.33 -9.79
C GLY A 848 -16.80 -1.44 -8.67
N TYR A 849 -15.93 -2.01 -7.84
CA TYR A 849 -15.46 -1.32 -6.63
C TYR A 849 -14.43 -0.22 -6.95
N HIS A 850 -13.45 -0.46 -7.82
CA HIS A 850 -12.37 0.51 -8.08
C HIS A 850 -11.79 0.43 -9.49
N ILE A 851 -11.49 1.60 -10.06
CA ILE A 851 -10.72 1.75 -11.31
C ILE A 851 -9.72 2.90 -11.18
N GLN A 852 -8.54 2.74 -11.78
CA GLN A 852 -7.52 3.78 -11.88
C GLN A 852 -6.85 3.76 -13.26
N TYR A 853 -6.32 4.92 -13.67
CA TYR A 853 -5.87 5.14 -15.04
C TYR A 853 -4.36 5.39 -15.15
N ASN A 854 -3.73 4.78 -16.13
CA ASN A 854 -2.52 5.36 -16.74
C ASN A 854 -2.95 6.17 -17.96
N VAL A 855 -2.64 7.47 -18.00
CA VAL A 855 -2.80 8.31 -19.20
C VAL A 855 -1.42 8.59 -19.78
N VAL A 856 -0.97 7.72 -20.67
CA VAL A 856 0.40 7.74 -21.19
C VAL A 856 0.48 6.99 -22.52
N ASP A 857 1.31 7.49 -23.43
CA ASP A 857 1.72 6.77 -24.63
C ASP A 857 2.82 5.77 -24.23
N SER A 858 2.61 4.47 -24.48
CA SER A 858 3.56 3.41 -24.13
C SER A 858 4.95 3.60 -24.76
N LYS A 859 5.08 4.37 -25.84
CA LYS A 859 6.38 4.73 -26.43
C LYS A 859 7.23 5.57 -25.47
N VAL A 860 6.59 6.47 -24.71
CA VAL A 860 7.28 7.28 -23.68
C VAL A 860 7.87 6.37 -22.62
N LEU A 861 7.11 5.35 -22.18
CA LEU A 861 7.57 4.40 -21.17
C LEU A 861 8.76 3.57 -21.66
N LYS A 862 8.69 3.08 -22.91
CA LYS A 862 9.78 2.34 -23.56
C LYS A 862 11.04 3.20 -23.69
N GLU A 863 10.93 4.47 -24.08
CA GLU A 863 12.09 5.36 -24.12
C GLU A 863 12.64 5.65 -22.71
N ALA A 864 11.77 5.93 -21.75
CA ALA A 864 12.16 6.21 -20.37
C ALA A 864 12.81 5.00 -19.67
N GLN A 865 12.49 3.77 -20.09
CA GLN A 865 13.20 2.57 -19.62
C GLN A 865 14.64 2.51 -20.13
N VAL A 866 14.92 3.02 -21.33
CA VAL A 866 16.26 3.06 -21.93
C VAL A 866 17.07 4.25 -21.43
N LYS A 867 16.44 5.41 -21.22
CA LYS A 867 17.07 6.68 -20.83
C LYS A 867 16.43 7.29 -19.57
N PRO A 868 16.43 6.59 -18.42
CA PRO A 868 15.71 7.03 -17.22
C PRO A 868 16.14 8.41 -16.70
N GLU A 869 17.38 8.83 -16.95
CA GLU A 869 17.92 10.15 -16.58
C GLU A 869 17.23 11.32 -17.31
N SER A 870 16.67 11.07 -18.50
CA SER A 870 15.92 12.07 -19.27
C SER A 870 14.47 12.23 -18.79
N TYR A 871 14.04 11.37 -17.85
CA TYR A 871 12.65 11.23 -17.41
C TYR A 871 12.55 11.18 -15.88
N ARG A 872 13.34 12.00 -15.17
CA ARG A 872 13.44 12.01 -13.70
C ARG A 872 12.09 12.21 -13.00
N ASP A 873 11.22 13.02 -13.58
CA ASP A 873 9.90 13.39 -13.06
C ASP A 873 8.75 12.59 -13.68
N LEU A 874 9.02 11.67 -14.63
CA LEU A 874 8.00 10.82 -15.22
C LEU A 874 7.39 9.94 -14.14
N MET A 875 6.08 10.06 -13.97
CA MET A 875 5.30 9.23 -13.07
C MET A 875 4.36 8.32 -13.85
N VAL A 876 4.14 7.13 -13.28
CA VAL A 876 3.15 6.16 -13.76
C VAL A 876 2.35 5.60 -12.61
N ARG A 877 1.16 5.11 -12.92
CA ARG A 877 0.35 4.32 -12.00
C ARG A 877 0.75 2.85 -12.08
N VAL A 878 0.95 2.20 -10.94
CA VAL A 878 1.23 0.75 -10.88
C VAL A 878 -0.04 0.02 -10.47
N ALA A 879 -0.29 -0.14 -9.17
CA ALA A 879 -1.49 -0.79 -8.64
C ALA A 879 -1.77 -0.20 -7.26
N GLY A 880 -2.70 0.74 -7.18
CA GLY A 880 -2.98 1.46 -5.94
C GLY A 880 -2.03 2.61 -5.57
N PHE A 881 -0.95 2.82 -6.32
CA PHE A 881 -0.01 3.93 -6.11
C PHE A 881 0.59 4.46 -7.40
N THR A 882 1.08 5.69 -7.31
CA THR A 882 1.90 6.37 -8.31
C THR A 882 3.36 6.35 -7.87
N GLN A 883 4.30 6.19 -8.80
CA GLN A 883 5.72 6.27 -8.51
C GLN A 883 6.50 6.89 -9.68
N TYR A 884 7.66 7.48 -9.39
CA TYR A 884 8.61 7.90 -10.41
C TYR A 884 9.13 6.68 -11.17
N TRP A 885 9.06 6.72 -12.50
CA TRP A 885 9.44 5.61 -13.39
C TRP A 885 10.85 5.08 -13.10
N CYS A 886 11.80 5.99 -12.86
CA CYS A 886 13.19 5.67 -12.57
C CYS A 886 13.42 4.95 -11.22
N GLU A 887 12.45 4.99 -10.30
CA GLU A 887 12.51 4.32 -8.99
C GLU A 887 11.82 2.93 -9.00
N ILE A 888 11.11 2.58 -10.09
CA ILE A 888 10.40 1.30 -10.25
C ILE A 888 11.35 0.22 -10.82
N GLY A 889 11.27 -1.00 -10.28
CA GLY A 889 12.04 -2.14 -10.78
C GLY A 889 11.59 -2.63 -12.15
N LYS A 890 12.54 -3.15 -12.95
CA LYS A 890 12.29 -3.62 -14.32
C LYS A 890 11.08 -4.57 -14.48
N PRO A 891 10.83 -5.55 -13.58
CA PRO A 891 9.66 -6.42 -13.72
C PRO A 891 8.34 -5.66 -13.81
N ILE A 892 8.16 -4.64 -12.96
CA ILE A 892 6.96 -3.81 -12.92
C ILE A 892 6.94 -2.83 -14.09
N GLN A 893 8.09 -2.31 -14.52
CA GLN A 893 8.16 -1.48 -15.73
C GLN A 893 7.70 -2.26 -16.99
N ASP A 894 8.20 -3.48 -17.18
CA ASP A 894 7.82 -4.33 -18.31
C ASP A 894 6.33 -4.68 -18.28
N GLU A 895 5.77 -4.93 -17.10
CA GLU A 895 4.35 -5.16 -16.88
C GLU A 895 3.50 -3.94 -17.29
N VAL A 896 3.80 -2.75 -16.75
CA VAL A 896 3.06 -1.51 -17.06
C VAL A 896 3.14 -1.15 -18.56
N ILE A 897 4.30 -1.38 -19.20
CA ILE A 897 4.46 -1.23 -20.65
C ILE A 897 3.53 -2.19 -21.40
N SER A 898 3.38 -3.41 -20.91
CA SER A 898 2.62 -4.48 -21.59
C SER A 898 1.11 -4.34 -21.44
N ARG A 899 0.59 -3.64 -20.42
CA ARG A 899 -0.85 -3.42 -20.25
C ARG A 899 -1.51 -2.95 -21.55
N THR A 900 -2.72 -3.43 -21.83
CA THR A 900 -3.50 -3.03 -23.01
C THR A 900 -3.75 -1.52 -22.99
N GLU A 901 -3.36 -0.85 -24.06
CA GLU A 901 -3.53 0.59 -24.30
C GLU A 901 -4.81 0.84 -25.10
N TYR A 902 -5.74 1.59 -24.51
CA TYR A 902 -7.01 1.94 -25.12
C TYR A 902 -6.89 3.27 -25.87
N GLU A 903 -7.08 3.22 -27.19
CA GLU A 903 -6.96 4.35 -28.10
C GLU A 903 -8.33 4.95 -28.48
N GLY A 904 -9.40 4.24 -28.12
CA GLY A 904 -10.78 4.72 -28.10
C GLY A 904 -11.47 4.29 -26.81
N VAL A 905 -12.23 5.20 -26.18
CA VAL A 905 -13.03 4.98 -24.96
C VAL A 905 -14.46 5.45 -25.11
#